data_AF-A0A179G899-F1
#
_entry.id   AF-A0A179G899-F1
#
_cell.length_a   1.000
_cell.length_b   1.000
_cell.length_c   1.000
_cell.angle_alpha   90.00
_cell.angle_beta   90.00
_cell.angle_gamma   90.00
#
_symmetry.space_group_name_H-M   'P 1'
#
loop_
_entity.id
_entity.type
_entity.pdbx_description
1 polymer ?
#
loop_
_entity_poly.entity_id
_entity_poly.type
_entity_poly.pdbx_seq_one_letter_code
_entity_poly.pdbx_strand_id
1 'polypeptide(L)'
;MVQFERFEVEQWMDEYETTPNVLNVAETCCSSISIDDLSGLSDDKEKPAQVPTSHRLTYGSIRGSLALRQKVAQLCGDANRHELNADNVIITQGAINANFLVLYSLLGPGDHVVCVYPTYQQLYSVPASLGADVSLWKLRSNSRYIPDVGELRMLIRHNTKMIIINNPNNPTGAVIPTVALEGIAELAREKNIILLSDEVYRPLFHDGHRGPNSPPPATALDYERIIVTGSMSKAFALAGIRIGWAASRDQTIMQTLAAARDYTTISVSQLDDYIASYALSLPVKDRLLQRNIALASRNLSILKEFIDNHSDICSWEQPFAGTTAFIQFWAHGRPVDDVSFCKDLLKQTQVLFCPGSLCFGGGKDFAGFVRVGYVCETAVLQEALKKLDKYRLGLELKQAHLTSQLMTTLPALDFPNDEGFMAGLAGRVDVAKDLRADSFPDCNLVPESSAVPTATLIATVIGQVVQWDIQKTQQANLYRRSGPTLQSDVSNEKTQGGYFATVQIGTPGQKLSLQLDTGSSDVWVPSNEAEVCLDKSRGGCPLGSFNPRQSSTFDIIVRNGFDISYQDNSSSKGDYFADKFELGPSSIDNFTMGLGKNTDVPFGLIGVGYANNEASTETANAIYPNLPIAMQEAGIINSVAYSLWLNDLDASTGNILFGGIDTEKYVGNLTRLPVLSQNRQFTHFVVSMFSLEASSPSGSDILTSKELPLGVVLDSGTTLTYLPPDMATQVWKEVGATYDDVTFKAAILPCSYANHAGYFSFLFSGPAGPRINVTMDELVLPLTTGEPPRFSDGPHRGQAICEFGIQSSSDTPWLLGDTFLRSAYVVYDLINNEVGMAPTDFNSTKSNVIAFASKGATIPSATPVNNGTQSDTQPQPTQTGQSAAKGFQAGNVGSQLEPMSVDGLMLVSMAVAILLMDVLAYFD
;
A
#
# COMPACT_ATOMS: atom_id res chain seq x y z
N MET A 1 1.64 -9.28 -20.13
CA MET A 1 1.23 -9.62 -18.74
C MET A 1 -0.29 -9.62 -18.64
N VAL A 2 -0.86 -10.23 -17.58
CA VAL A 2 -2.29 -10.15 -17.30
C VAL A 2 -2.59 -8.72 -16.85
N GLN A 3 -3.43 -8.00 -17.58
CA GLN A 3 -3.81 -6.62 -17.27
C GLN A 3 -4.99 -6.63 -16.31
N PHE A 4 -4.85 -6.12 -15.09
CA PHE A 4 -5.96 -6.03 -14.13
C PHE A 4 -6.23 -4.57 -13.74
N GLU A 5 -7.51 -4.23 -13.64
CA GLU A 5 -7.94 -2.93 -13.11
C GLU A 5 -7.99 -2.99 -11.59
N ARG A 6 -7.66 -1.87 -10.94
CA ARG A 6 -7.79 -1.70 -9.48
C ARG A 6 -9.25 -1.90 -9.05
N PHE A 7 -9.48 -2.69 -8.01
CA PHE A 7 -10.83 -2.99 -7.53
C PHE A 7 -11.31 -1.90 -6.56
N GLU A 8 -11.85 -0.80 -7.10
CA GLU A 8 -12.13 0.43 -6.34
C GLU A 8 -13.11 0.27 -5.17
N VAL A 9 -14.04 -0.71 -5.21
CA VAL A 9 -14.85 -1.04 -4.02
C VAL A 9 -13.97 -1.60 -2.90
N GLU A 10 -13.14 -2.59 -3.18
CA GLU A 10 -12.34 -3.28 -2.15
C GLU A 10 -11.28 -2.34 -1.59
N GLN A 11 -10.67 -1.50 -2.44
CA GLN A 11 -9.68 -0.50 -2.02
C GLN A 11 -10.29 0.59 -1.12
N TRP A 12 -11.52 1.01 -1.40
CA TRP A 12 -12.25 1.94 -0.52
C TRP A 12 -12.61 1.29 0.83
N MET A 13 -12.96 0.01 0.84
CA MET A 13 -13.21 -0.70 2.11
C MET A 13 -11.90 -0.87 2.89
N ASP A 14 -10.81 -1.30 2.24
CA ASP A 14 -9.49 -1.50 2.87
C ASP A 14 -8.96 -0.22 3.55
N GLU A 15 -9.05 0.94 2.87
CA GLU A 15 -8.61 2.24 3.39
C GLU A 15 -9.43 2.72 4.62
N TYR A 16 -10.72 2.33 4.73
CA TYR A 16 -11.65 2.98 5.66
C TYR A 16 -12.45 2.07 6.61
N GLU A 17 -12.61 0.77 6.34
CA GLU A 17 -13.42 -0.16 7.13
C GLU A 17 -12.83 -0.43 8.52
N THR A 18 -11.52 -0.23 8.70
CA THR A 18 -10.82 -0.36 9.99
C THR A 18 -10.81 0.94 10.80
N THR A 19 -11.43 2.01 10.32
CA THR A 19 -11.46 3.31 11.02
C THR A 19 -12.05 3.18 12.45
N PRO A 20 -11.36 3.67 13.50
CA PRO A 20 -11.83 3.51 14.88
C PRO A 20 -13.23 4.08 15.15
N ASN A 21 -14.14 3.24 15.64
CA ASN A 21 -15.56 3.55 15.91
C ASN A 21 -16.42 3.82 14.66
N VAL A 22 -16.01 3.31 13.50
CA VAL A 22 -16.78 3.43 12.25
C VAL A 22 -18.18 2.79 12.37
N LEU A 23 -19.18 3.54 11.91
CA LEU A 23 -20.52 3.05 11.62
C LEU A 23 -20.51 2.61 10.16
N ASN A 24 -20.14 1.34 9.94
CA ASN A 24 -20.07 0.77 8.61
C ASN A 24 -21.48 0.52 8.05
N VAL A 25 -21.84 1.35 7.07
CA VAL A 25 -23.03 1.23 6.23
C VAL A 25 -22.63 1.24 4.75
N ALA A 26 -21.42 0.76 4.46
CA ALA A 26 -20.88 0.54 3.11
C ALA A 26 -20.79 -0.97 2.76
N GLU A 27 -20.60 -1.83 3.77
CA GLU A 27 -20.58 -3.29 3.61
C GLU A 27 -21.96 -3.82 3.15
N THR A 28 -21.97 -4.75 2.20
CA THR A 28 -23.22 -5.32 1.66
C THR A 28 -23.60 -6.68 2.25
N CYS A 29 -23.07 -7.09 3.40
CA CYS A 29 -23.55 -8.31 4.06
C CYS A 29 -24.83 -8.03 4.85
N CYS A 30 -25.60 -9.09 5.12
CA CYS A 30 -26.55 -9.05 6.23
C CYS A 30 -25.75 -9.21 7.52
N SER A 31 -26.10 -8.45 8.58
CA SER A 31 -25.53 -8.52 9.94
C SER A 31 -25.12 -9.95 10.28
N SER A 32 -23.80 -10.15 10.36
CA SER A 32 -23.18 -11.48 10.47
C SER A 32 -23.59 -12.20 11.74
N ILE A 33 -23.56 -13.53 11.71
CA ILE A 33 -23.93 -14.37 12.85
C ILE A 33 -22.79 -15.30 13.28
N SER A 34 -22.73 -15.61 14.57
CA SER A 34 -21.82 -16.60 15.12
C SER A 34 -22.34 -18.04 14.89
N ILE A 35 -21.48 -19.03 15.17
CA ILE A 35 -21.87 -20.45 15.16
C ILE A 35 -22.88 -20.75 16.29
N ASP A 36 -22.81 -20.00 17.40
CA ASP A 36 -23.74 -20.11 18.52
C ASP A 36 -25.11 -19.53 18.16
N ASP A 37 -25.16 -18.37 17.47
CA ASP A 37 -26.40 -17.82 16.91
C ASP A 37 -27.05 -18.79 15.92
N LEU A 38 -26.24 -19.39 15.04
CA LEU A 38 -26.69 -20.38 14.06
C LEU A 38 -27.30 -21.62 14.73
N SER A 39 -26.70 -22.08 15.84
CA SER A 39 -27.25 -23.14 16.69
C SER A 39 -28.52 -22.70 17.43
N GLY A 40 -28.56 -21.45 17.88
CA GLY A 40 -29.72 -20.80 18.48
C GLY A 40 -30.93 -20.73 17.54
N LEU A 41 -30.69 -20.59 16.23
CA LEU A 41 -31.72 -20.60 15.18
C LEU A 41 -32.26 -22.00 14.84
N SER A 42 -31.58 -23.10 15.21
CA SER A 42 -32.02 -24.46 14.89
C SER A 42 -33.35 -24.84 15.57
N ASP A 43 -34.32 -25.37 14.82
CA ASP A 43 -35.51 -26.02 15.37
C ASP A 43 -35.21 -27.41 16.00
N ASP A 44 -34.07 -28.04 15.67
CA ASP A 44 -33.55 -29.25 16.33
C ASP A 44 -32.52 -28.85 17.42
N LYS A 45 -32.98 -28.79 18.67
CA LYS A 45 -32.14 -28.42 19.83
C LYS A 45 -31.24 -29.54 20.35
N GLU A 46 -31.50 -30.79 19.97
CA GLU A 46 -30.65 -31.93 20.33
C GLU A 46 -29.39 -32.01 19.46
N LYS A 47 -29.34 -31.23 18.35
CA LYS A 47 -28.19 -31.18 17.42
C LYS A 47 -27.77 -29.73 17.10
N PRO A 48 -27.10 -29.02 18.03
CA PRO A 48 -26.45 -27.75 17.73
C PRO A 48 -25.34 -27.92 16.68
N ALA A 49 -24.85 -26.83 16.10
CA ALA A 49 -23.69 -26.87 15.22
C ALA A 49 -22.46 -27.34 16.03
N GLN A 50 -21.87 -28.46 15.65
CA GLN A 50 -20.66 -28.97 16.31
C GLN A 50 -19.54 -29.05 15.29
N VAL A 51 -18.64 -28.06 15.31
CA VAL A 51 -17.42 -28.07 14.49
C VAL A 51 -16.63 -29.34 14.81
N PRO A 52 -16.41 -30.28 13.86
CA PRO A 52 -15.87 -31.60 14.19
C PRO A 52 -14.38 -31.58 14.58
N THR A 53 -14.09 -31.38 15.87
CA THR A 53 -12.71 -31.22 16.39
C THR A 53 -11.85 -32.48 16.31
N SER A 54 -12.45 -33.67 16.17
CA SER A 54 -11.75 -34.95 16.02
C SER A 54 -11.62 -35.41 14.56
N HIS A 55 -12.21 -34.68 13.61
CA HIS A 55 -12.15 -35.02 12.19
C HIS A 55 -10.79 -34.64 11.61
N ARG A 56 -10.18 -35.54 10.82
CA ARG A 56 -8.88 -35.27 10.20
C ARG A 56 -9.04 -34.27 9.06
N LEU A 57 -8.38 -33.12 9.20
CA LEU A 57 -8.36 -32.04 8.22
C LEU A 57 -7.54 -32.47 6.99
N THR A 58 -8.24 -32.94 5.96
CA THR A 58 -7.68 -33.29 4.64
C THR A 58 -8.32 -32.39 3.57
N TYR A 59 -7.91 -32.54 2.31
CA TYR A 59 -8.62 -31.89 1.18
C TYR A 59 -10.12 -32.21 1.12
N GLY A 60 -10.61 -33.26 1.79
CA GLY A 60 -12.02 -33.63 1.80
C GLY A 60 -12.54 -34.01 0.42
N SER A 61 -13.77 -33.60 0.11
CA SER A 61 -14.33 -33.80 -1.23
C SER A 61 -13.97 -32.60 -2.10
N ILE A 62 -13.22 -32.83 -3.17
CA ILE A 62 -12.74 -31.80 -4.12
C ILE A 62 -13.88 -30.85 -4.52
N ARG A 63 -15.02 -31.34 -5.03
CA ARG A 63 -16.17 -30.51 -5.45
C ARG A 63 -17.00 -29.90 -4.30
N GLY A 64 -16.64 -30.14 -3.04
CA GLY A 64 -17.49 -29.92 -1.86
C GLY A 64 -18.31 -31.16 -1.50
N SER A 65 -18.70 -31.26 -0.23
CA SER A 65 -19.37 -32.44 0.32
C SER A 65 -20.70 -32.72 -0.38
N LEU A 66 -21.09 -33.99 -0.45
CA LEU A 66 -22.40 -34.38 -0.97
C LEU A 66 -23.53 -33.67 -0.20
N ALA A 67 -23.38 -33.55 1.12
CA ALA A 67 -24.35 -32.92 2.00
C ALA A 67 -24.51 -31.41 1.74
N LEU A 68 -23.46 -30.70 1.32
CA LEU A 68 -23.56 -29.29 0.93
C LEU A 68 -24.13 -29.16 -0.48
N ARG A 69 -23.55 -29.89 -1.46
CA ARG A 69 -23.97 -29.84 -2.87
C ARG A 69 -25.46 -30.14 -3.06
N GLN A 70 -26.01 -31.12 -2.33
CA GLN A 70 -27.44 -31.42 -2.35
C GLN A 70 -28.32 -30.24 -1.91
N LYS A 71 -27.91 -29.50 -0.87
CA LYS A 71 -28.67 -28.34 -0.36
C LYS A 71 -28.56 -27.13 -1.28
N VAL A 72 -27.38 -26.88 -1.83
CA VAL A 72 -27.16 -25.83 -2.83
C VAL A 72 -27.94 -26.12 -4.13
N ALA A 73 -28.01 -27.38 -4.56
CA ALA A 73 -28.83 -27.79 -5.71
C ALA A 73 -30.32 -27.46 -5.49
N GLN A 74 -30.84 -27.66 -4.27
CA GLN A 74 -32.21 -27.27 -3.89
C GLN A 74 -32.43 -25.74 -3.84
N LEU A 75 -31.38 -24.93 -3.65
CA LEU A 75 -31.48 -23.46 -3.71
C LEU A 75 -31.50 -22.94 -5.15
N CYS A 76 -30.76 -23.61 -6.04
CA CYS A 76 -30.54 -23.20 -7.44
C CYS A 76 -31.49 -23.89 -8.44
N GLY A 77 -32.25 -24.91 -8.01
CA GLY A 77 -33.35 -25.50 -8.77
C GLY A 77 -34.73 -24.99 -8.33
N ASP A 78 -35.76 -25.36 -9.07
CA ASP A 78 -37.18 -25.18 -8.69
C ASP A 78 -37.96 -26.47 -9.03
N ALA A 79 -38.58 -27.08 -8.01
CA ALA A 79 -39.39 -28.29 -8.14
C ALA A 79 -40.59 -28.16 -9.07
N ASN A 80 -41.04 -26.93 -9.36
CA ASN A 80 -42.14 -26.64 -10.29
C ASN A 80 -41.66 -26.28 -11.70
N ARG A 81 -40.34 -26.24 -11.94
CA ARG A 81 -39.73 -25.94 -13.24
C ARG A 81 -38.64 -26.96 -13.57
N HIS A 82 -37.40 -26.70 -13.14
CA HIS A 82 -36.26 -27.61 -13.31
C HIS A 82 -35.49 -27.76 -12.00
N GLU A 83 -35.44 -28.99 -11.49
CA GLU A 83 -34.61 -29.35 -10.33
C GLU A 83 -33.14 -29.53 -10.73
N LEU A 84 -32.25 -29.32 -9.75
CA LEU A 84 -30.84 -29.68 -9.85
C LEU A 84 -30.52 -30.79 -8.84
N ASN A 85 -29.52 -31.60 -9.16
CA ASN A 85 -28.94 -32.56 -8.22
C ASN A 85 -27.51 -32.15 -7.82
N ALA A 86 -26.86 -32.92 -6.96
CA ALA A 86 -25.54 -32.58 -6.42
C ALA A 86 -24.45 -32.45 -7.49
N ASP A 87 -24.56 -33.13 -8.63
CA ASP A 87 -23.56 -33.11 -9.71
C ASP A 87 -23.74 -31.92 -10.65
N ASN A 88 -24.81 -31.16 -10.49
CA ASN A 88 -24.98 -29.82 -11.09
C ASN A 88 -24.26 -28.71 -10.31
N VAL A 89 -23.54 -29.02 -9.22
CA VAL A 89 -22.97 -28.03 -8.28
C VAL A 89 -21.49 -28.26 -7.99
N ILE A 90 -20.71 -27.18 -7.92
CA ILE A 90 -19.35 -27.14 -7.37
C ILE A 90 -19.30 -26.08 -6.26
N ILE A 91 -18.70 -26.43 -5.13
CA ILE A 91 -18.49 -25.51 -4.00
C ILE A 91 -17.12 -24.83 -4.11
N THR A 92 -17.08 -23.53 -3.81
CA THR A 92 -15.95 -22.61 -4.02
C THR A 92 -15.70 -21.71 -2.80
N GLN A 93 -14.52 -21.08 -2.77
CA GLN A 93 -14.16 -20.03 -1.82
C GLN A 93 -14.95 -18.73 -2.10
N GLY A 94 -16.19 -18.69 -1.62
CA GLY A 94 -17.14 -17.61 -1.87
C GLY A 94 -17.60 -17.53 -3.33
N ALA A 95 -18.45 -16.55 -3.62
CA ALA A 95 -18.86 -16.24 -4.98
C ALA A 95 -17.73 -15.62 -5.80
N ILE A 96 -16.77 -14.93 -5.16
CA ILE A 96 -15.60 -14.36 -5.84
C ILE A 96 -14.79 -15.44 -6.57
N ASN A 97 -14.54 -16.60 -5.95
CA ASN A 97 -13.91 -17.73 -6.66
C ASN A 97 -14.89 -18.46 -7.60
N ALA A 98 -16.21 -18.46 -7.34
CA ALA A 98 -17.18 -19.02 -8.28
C ALA A 98 -17.19 -18.26 -9.61
N ASN A 99 -17.30 -16.94 -9.55
CA ASN A 99 -17.22 -16.03 -10.68
C ASN A 99 -15.86 -16.15 -11.38
N PHE A 100 -14.75 -16.06 -10.64
CA PHE A 100 -13.42 -16.21 -11.22
C PHE A 100 -13.27 -17.53 -11.98
N LEU A 101 -13.64 -18.66 -11.36
CA LEU A 101 -13.55 -19.98 -11.97
C LEU A 101 -14.39 -20.11 -13.25
N VAL A 102 -15.59 -19.53 -13.28
CA VAL A 102 -16.45 -19.50 -14.47
C VAL A 102 -15.81 -18.68 -15.59
N LEU A 103 -15.31 -17.49 -15.29
CA LEU A 103 -14.77 -16.58 -16.28
C LEU A 103 -13.42 -17.09 -16.81
N TYR A 104 -12.51 -17.51 -15.91
CA TYR A 104 -11.20 -18.09 -16.22
C TYR A 104 -11.28 -19.36 -17.09
N SER A 105 -12.27 -20.23 -16.86
CA SER A 105 -12.36 -21.51 -17.56
C SER A 105 -13.15 -21.47 -18.87
N LEU A 106 -13.96 -20.43 -19.10
CA LEU A 106 -14.87 -20.34 -20.25
C LEU A 106 -14.58 -19.16 -21.19
N LEU A 107 -13.73 -18.20 -20.82
CA LEU A 107 -13.41 -17.02 -21.63
C LEU A 107 -11.92 -16.95 -21.99
N GLY A 108 -11.61 -16.30 -23.10
CA GLY A 108 -10.24 -15.99 -23.51
C GLY A 108 -10.19 -15.04 -24.72
N PRO A 109 -9.00 -14.85 -25.31
CA PRO A 109 -8.79 -13.89 -26.39
C PRO A 109 -9.69 -14.12 -27.60
N GLY A 110 -10.39 -13.07 -28.03
CA GLY A 110 -11.29 -13.08 -29.19
C GLY A 110 -12.76 -13.42 -28.87
N ASP A 111 -13.07 -13.85 -27.65
CA ASP A 111 -14.44 -13.95 -27.16
C ASP A 111 -15.04 -12.55 -26.93
N HIS A 112 -16.37 -12.42 -27.10
CA HIS A 112 -17.10 -11.21 -26.72
C HIS A 112 -18.08 -11.50 -25.57
N VAL A 113 -18.20 -10.55 -24.65
CA VAL A 113 -19.04 -10.63 -23.45
C VAL A 113 -19.96 -9.41 -23.36
N VAL A 114 -21.21 -9.62 -22.98
CA VAL A 114 -22.14 -8.53 -22.63
C VAL A 114 -22.42 -8.59 -21.13
N CYS A 115 -22.04 -7.56 -20.38
CA CYS A 115 -22.18 -7.52 -18.91
C CYS A 115 -23.04 -6.32 -18.49
N VAL A 116 -24.00 -6.53 -17.57
CA VAL A 116 -24.78 -5.41 -16.99
C VAL A 116 -23.87 -4.42 -16.27
N TYR A 117 -24.22 -3.13 -16.32
CA TYR A 117 -23.40 -2.07 -15.72
C TYR A 117 -24.28 -0.93 -15.17
N PRO A 118 -24.11 -0.47 -13.91
CA PRO A 118 -23.08 -0.87 -12.97
C PRO A 118 -23.39 -2.23 -12.35
N THR A 119 -22.32 -2.98 -12.03
CA THR A 119 -22.41 -4.28 -11.37
C THR A 119 -21.15 -4.55 -10.53
N TYR A 120 -21.01 -5.72 -9.93
CA TYR A 120 -19.80 -6.15 -9.24
C TYR A 120 -18.60 -6.25 -10.20
N GLN A 121 -17.55 -5.46 -9.99
CA GLN A 121 -16.47 -5.21 -10.96
C GLN A 121 -15.83 -6.45 -11.58
N GLN A 122 -15.67 -7.51 -10.79
CA GLN A 122 -15.12 -8.79 -11.27
C GLN A 122 -15.82 -9.34 -12.52
N LEU A 123 -17.12 -9.09 -12.66
CA LEU A 123 -17.96 -9.59 -13.76
C LEU A 123 -17.64 -8.96 -15.13
N TYR A 124 -16.91 -7.83 -15.18
CA TYR A 124 -16.46 -7.22 -16.44
C TYR A 124 -14.93 -7.06 -16.53
N SER A 125 -14.23 -6.77 -15.42
CA SER A 125 -12.77 -6.62 -15.44
C SER A 125 -12.01 -7.94 -15.59
N VAL A 126 -12.54 -9.08 -15.12
CA VAL A 126 -11.90 -10.40 -15.34
C VAL A 126 -12.02 -10.89 -16.79
N PRO A 127 -13.17 -10.78 -17.49
CA PRO A 127 -13.23 -11.01 -18.93
C PRO A 127 -12.21 -10.18 -19.72
N ALA A 128 -12.09 -8.90 -19.39
CA ALA A 128 -11.12 -8.00 -20.02
C ALA A 128 -9.66 -8.42 -19.75
N SER A 129 -9.32 -8.81 -18.51
CA SER A 129 -7.96 -9.27 -18.16
C SER A 129 -7.56 -10.58 -18.85
N LEU A 130 -8.54 -11.41 -19.21
CA LEU A 130 -8.39 -12.64 -20.01
C LEU A 130 -8.37 -12.38 -21.53
N GLY A 131 -8.50 -11.12 -21.96
CA GLY A 131 -8.45 -10.71 -23.38
C GLY A 131 -9.78 -10.83 -24.14
N ALA A 132 -10.91 -11.02 -23.45
CA ALA A 132 -12.23 -10.93 -24.07
C ALA A 132 -12.64 -9.46 -24.25
N ASP A 133 -13.38 -9.16 -25.32
CA ASP A 133 -13.99 -7.85 -25.54
C ASP A 133 -15.31 -7.74 -24.75
N VAL A 134 -15.52 -6.63 -24.04
CA VAL A 134 -16.62 -6.48 -23.07
C VAL A 134 -17.50 -5.28 -23.41
N SER A 135 -18.74 -5.56 -23.81
CA SER A 135 -19.78 -4.53 -23.97
C SER A 135 -20.55 -4.34 -22.67
N LEU A 136 -20.49 -3.13 -22.10
CA LEU A 136 -21.24 -2.75 -20.90
C LEU A 136 -22.70 -2.41 -21.24
N TRP A 137 -23.64 -3.21 -20.73
CA TRP A 137 -25.09 -3.05 -20.89
C TRP A 137 -25.64 -2.15 -19.79
N LYS A 138 -25.79 -0.86 -20.10
CA LYS A 138 -26.03 0.19 -19.10
C LYS A 138 -27.46 0.16 -18.53
N LEU A 139 -27.55 -0.13 -17.23
CA LEU A 139 -28.76 -0.01 -16.43
C LEU A 139 -29.06 1.47 -16.15
N ARG A 140 -30.34 1.84 -16.11
CA ARG A 140 -30.78 3.24 -16.00
C ARG A 140 -31.84 3.41 -14.92
N SER A 141 -31.73 4.47 -14.10
CA SER A 141 -32.67 4.75 -12.99
C SER A 141 -34.10 4.95 -13.50
N ASN A 142 -34.29 5.64 -14.62
CA ASN A 142 -35.61 5.85 -15.24
C ASN A 142 -36.33 4.55 -15.69
N SER A 143 -35.60 3.43 -15.78
CA SER A 143 -36.15 2.08 -16.00
C SER A 143 -36.09 1.21 -14.74
N ARG A 144 -35.92 1.81 -13.55
CA ARG A 144 -35.73 1.15 -12.25
C ARG A 144 -34.56 0.15 -12.24
N TYR A 145 -33.52 0.45 -13.02
CA TYR A 145 -32.37 -0.40 -13.29
C TYR A 145 -32.70 -1.79 -13.88
N ILE A 146 -33.90 -1.98 -14.44
CA ILE A 146 -34.26 -3.21 -15.15
C ILE A 146 -33.52 -3.22 -16.50
N PRO A 147 -32.79 -4.31 -16.85
CA PRO A 147 -32.07 -4.41 -18.12
C PRO A 147 -33.01 -4.47 -19.34
N ASP A 148 -32.69 -3.76 -20.42
CA ASP A 148 -33.47 -3.73 -21.67
C ASP A 148 -33.06 -4.85 -22.65
N VAL A 149 -33.93 -5.84 -22.84
CA VAL A 149 -33.70 -7.00 -23.73
C VAL A 149 -33.57 -6.58 -25.21
N GLY A 150 -34.16 -5.45 -25.61
CA GLY A 150 -33.98 -4.87 -26.93
C GLY A 150 -32.55 -4.34 -27.14
N GLU A 151 -32.00 -3.65 -26.13
CA GLU A 151 -30.60 -3.20 -26.13
C GLU A 151 -29.63 -4.39 -26.13
N LEU A 152 -29.89 -5.42 -25.32
CA LEU A 152 -29.10 -6.66 -25.35
C LEU A 152 -29.02 -7.28 -26.75
N ARG A 153 -30.13 -7.29 -27.51
CA ARG A 153 -30.16 -7.80 -28.90
C ARG A 153 -29.26 -6.99 -29.84
N MET A 154 -29.02 -5.71 -29.57
CA MET A 154 -28.10 -4.86 -30.33
C MET A 154 -26.63 -5.03 -29.89
N LEU A 155 -26.37 -5.33 -28.62
CA LEU A 155 -25.03 -5.57 -28.10
C LEU A 155 -24.47 -6.94 -28.50
N ILE A 156 -25.31 -7.93 -28.76
CA ILE A 156 -24.89 -9.28 -29.20
C ILE A 156 -24.24 -9.23 -30.59
N ARG A 157 -22.96 -9.62 -30.62
CA ARG A 157 -22.13 -9.85 -31.80
C ARG A 157 -22.03 -11.34 -32.14
N HIS A 158 -21.54 -11.68 -33.33
CA HIS A 158 -21.39 -13.06 -33.80
C HIS A 158 -20.45 -13.94 -32.94
N ASN A 159 -19.48 -13.33 -32.25
CA ASN A 159 -18.54 -13.98 -31.33
C ASN A 159 -18.93 -13.81 -29.84
N THR A 160 -20.18 -13.42 -29.54
CA THR A 160 -20.63 -13.31 -28.15
C THR A 160 -20.71 -14.70 -27.54
N LYS A 161 -19.97 -14.91 -26.45
CA LYS A 161 -19.87 -16.21 -25.77
C LYS A 161 -20.58 -16.22 -24.43
N MET A 162 -20.64 -15.07 -23.75
CA MET A 162 -21.30 -14.95 -22.45
C MET A 162 -22.11 -13.66 -22.33
N ILE A 163 -23.29 -13.77 -21.72
CA ILE A 163 -24.08 -12.67 -21.16
C ILE A 163 -23.98 -12.79 -19.64
N ILE A 164 -23.72 -11.68 -18.95
CA ILE A 164 -23.50 -11.65 -17.50
C ILE A 164 -24.48 -10.68 -16.85
N ILE A 165 -25.22 -11.19 -15.86
CA ILE A 165 -26.16 -10.45 -15.01
C ILE A 165 -25.82 -10.65 -13.53
N ASN A 166 -26.17 -9.69 -12.68
CA ASN A 166 -26.19 -9.84 -11.23
C ASN A 166 -27.62 -9.56 -10.76
N ASN A 167 -28.27 -10.52 -10.11
CA ASN A 167 -29.70 -10.46 -9.80
C ASN A 167 -30.02 -11.10 -8.44
N PRO A 168 -30.37 -10.31 -7.41
CA PRO A 168 -30.41 -8.84 -7.35
C PRO A 168 -29.07 -8.13 -7.62
N ASN A 169 -29.07 -6.91 -8.17
CA ASN A 169 -27.86 -6.23 -8.64
C ASN A 169 -27.18 -5.32 -7.59
N ASN A 170 -25.86 -5.46 -7.38
CA ASN A 170 -24.99 -4.53 -6.64
C ASN A 170 -24.52 -3.40 -7.56
N PRO A 171 -24.69 -2.10 -7.25
CA PRO A 171 -25.09 -1.52 -5.95
C PRO A 171 -26.60 -1.30 -5.76
N THR A 172 -27.38 -1.41 -6.83
CA THR A 172 -28.76 -0.89 -6.91
C THR A 172 -29.82 -1.57 -6.03
N GLY A 173 -29.63 -2.85 -5.66
CA GLY A 173 -30.66 -3.70 -5.05
C GLY A 173 -31.88 -3.99 -5.94
N ALA A 174 -31.77 -3.69 -7.25
CA ALA A 174 -32.81 -3.95 -8.24
C ALA A 174 -32.91 -5.45 -8.55
N VAL A 175 -34.14 -5.89 -8.86
CA VAL A 175 -34.47 -7.28 -9.21
C VAL A 175 -34.94 -7.31 -10.65
N ILE A 176 -34.37 -8.20 -11.47
CA ILE A 176 -34.83 -8.45 -12.83
C ILE A 176 -36.16 -9.22 -12.75
N PRO A 177 -37.29 -8.68 -13.23
CA PRO A 177 -38.57 -9.40 -13.18
C PRO A 177 -38.54 -10.67 -14.03
N THR A 178 -39.29 -11.69 -13.63
CA THR A 178 -39.32 -13.02 -14.30
C THR A 178 -39.49 -12.93 -15.81
N VAL A 179 -40.37 -12.07 -16.32
CA VAL A 179 -40.60 -11.88 -17.77
C VAL A 179 -39.36 -11.35 -18.51
N ALA A 180 -38.62 -10.40 -17.90
CA ALA A 180 -37.40 -9.88 -18.49
C ALA A 180 -36.27 -10.93 -18.42
N LEU A 181 -36.19 -11.67 -17.31
CA LEU A 181 -35.21 -12.75 -17.11
C LEU A 181 -35.44 -13.91 -18.10
N GLU A 182 -36.70 -14.29 -18.33
CA GLU A 182 -37.11 -15.27 -19.35
C GLU A 182 -36.74 -14.78 -20.76
N GLY A 183 -36.94 -13.49 -21.08
CA GLY A 183 -36.52 -12.89 -22.35
C GLY A 183 -35.00 -12.87 -22.57
N ILE A 184 -34.20 -12.68 -21.51
CA ILE A 184 -32.73 -12.79 -21.56
C ILE A 184 -32.32 -14.24 -21.84
N ALA A 185 -32.89 -15.19 -21.11
CA ALA A 185 -32.61 -16.62 -21.29
C ALA A 185 -33.03 -17.13 -22.68
N GLU A 186 -34.17 -16.67 -23.20
CA GLU A 186 -34.61 -16.98 -24.56
C GLU A 186 -33.64 -16.45 -25.62
N LEU A 187 -33.20 -15.19 -25.50
CA LEU A 187 -32.23 -14.61 -26.43
C LEU A 187 -30.85 -15.29 -26.34
N ALA A 188 -30.42 -15.68 -25.15
CA ALA A 188 -29.20 -16.48 -24.94
C ALA A 188 -29.34 -17.86 -25.62
N ARG A 189 -30.49 -18.53 -25.46
CA ARG A 189 -30.84 -19.81 -26.11
C ARG A 189 -30.90 -19.70 -27.63
N GLU A 190 -31.56 -18.68 -28.19
CA GLU A 190 -31.63 -18.39 -29.64
C GLU A 190 -30.24 -18.32 -30.28
N LYS A 191 -29.24 -17.83 -29.53
CA LYS A 191 -27.88 -17.55 -29.99
C LYS A 191 -26.84 -18.54 -29.46
N ASN A 192 -27.24 -19.50 -28.64
CA ASN A 192 -26.37 -20.47 -27.97
C ASN A 192 -25.24 -19.84 -27.11
N ILE A 193 -25.55 -18.71 -26.46
CA ILE A 193 -24.64 -17.90 -25.63
C ILE A 193 -24.78 -18.32 -24.16
N ILE A 194 -23.69 -18.49 -23.42
CA ILE A 194 -23.73 -18.84 -21.99
C ILE A 194 -24.32 -17.66 -21.20
N LEU A 195 -25.22 -17.93 -20.25
CA LEU A 195 -25.76 -16.91 -19.35
C LEU A 195 -25.20 -17.13 -17.94
N LEU A 196 -24.39 -16.20 -17.44
CA LEU A 196 -23.94 -16.16 -16.04
C LEU A 196 -24.86 -15.23 -15.24
N SER A 197 -25.46 -15.76 -14.18
CA SER A 197 -26.27 -15.04 -13.20
C SER A 197 -25.59 -15.10 -11.83
N ASP A 198 -25.00 -13.99 -11.39
CA ASP A 198 -24.57 -13.85 -9.99
C ASP A 198 -25.79 -13.55 -9.13
N GLU A 199 -26.15 -14.49 -8.26
CA GLU A 199 -27.34 -14.45 -7.41
C GLU A 199 -26.98 -14.38 -5.92
N VAL A 200 -25.85 -13.79 -5.51
CA VAL A 200 -25.43 -13.77 -4.08
C VAL A 200 -26.46 -13.17 -3.11
N TYR A 201 -27.31 -12.26 -3.58
CA TYR A 201 -28.38 -11.65 -2.78
C TYR A 201 -29.67 -12.50 -2.77
N ARG A 202 -29.78 -13.53 -3.61
CA ARG A 202 -30.91 -14.48 -3.57
C ARG A 202 -30.73 -15.45 -2.39
N PRO A 203 -31.78 -15.79 -1.62
CA PRO A 203 -33.20 -15.46 -1.82
C PRO A 203 -33.72 -14.25 -1.00
N LEU A 204 -32.88 -13.28 -0.63
CA LEU A 204 -33.26 -12.17 0.28
C LEU A 204 -34.17 -11.13 -0.39
N PHE A 205 -35.44 -11.45 -0.63
CA PHE A 205 -36.47 -10.54 -1.16
C PHE A 205 -37.28 -9.90 -0.02
N HIS A 206 -37.48 -8.58 0.00
CA HIS A 206 -38.03 -7.89 1.17
C HIS A 206 -39.54 -8.13 1.43
N ASP A 207 -40.27 -8.61 0.42
CA ASP A 207 -41.67 -9.01 0.51
C ASP A 207 -41.87 -10.50 0.84
N GLY A 208 -40.78 -11.27 0.98
CA GLY A 208 -40.78 -12.69 1.33
C GLY A 208 -40.03 -13.56 0.33
N HIS A 209 -39.39 -14.64 0.79
CA HIS A 209 -38.57 -15.55 -0.05
C HIS A 209 -39.31 -16.26 -1.21
N ARG A 210 -40.64 -16.15 -1.29
CA ARG A 210 -41.51 -16.75 -2.31
C ARG A 210 -42.66 -15.80 -2.67
N GLY A 211 -42.41 -14.49 -2.69
CA GLY A 211 -43.37 -13.48 -3.12
C GLY A 211 -43.65 -13.55 -4.63
N PRO A 212 -44.74 -12.93 -5.12
CA PRO A 212 -45.03 -12.85 -6.56
C PRO A 212 -43.96 -12.06 -7.34
N ASN A 213 -43.13 -11.27 -6.64
CA ASN A 213 -42.04 -10.49 -7.21
C ASN A 213 -40.67 -11.20 -7.11
N SER A 214 -40.59 -12.38 -6.52
CA SER A 214 -39.35 -13.16 -6.36
C SER A 214 -39.10 -14.01 -7.63
N PRO A 215 -38.11 -13.69 -8.50
CA PRO A 215 -37.80 -14.53 -9.63
C PRO A 215 -37.29 -15.93 -9.22
N PRO A 216 -37.54 -16.96 -10.05
CA PRO A 216 -36.87 -18.26 -9.91
C PRO A 216 -35.34 -18.08 -10.04
N PRO A 217 -34.52 -19.03 -9.54
CA PRO A 217 -33.09 -19.00 -9.86
C PRO A 217 -32.93 -19.16 -11.37
N ALA A 218 -31.96 -18.50 -11.99
CA ALA A 218 -31.85 -18.49 -13.46
C ALA A 218 -31.68 -19.91 -14.05
N THR A 219 -31.04 -20.83 -13.33
CA THR A 219 -30.94 -22.26 -13.70
C THR A 219 -32.26 -23.02 -13.81
N ALA A 220 -33.37 -22.47 -13.28
CA ALA A 220 -34.73 -23.00 -13.41
C ALA A 220 -35.51 -22.44 -14.62
N LEU A 221 -34.88 -21.64 -15.47
CA LEU A 221 -35.41 -21.21 -16.77
C LEU A 221 -35.14 -22.27 -17.83
N ASP A 222 -35.90 -22.24 -18.94
CA ASP A 222 -35.81 -23.22 -20.04
C ASP A 222 -34.60 -22.95 -20.97
N TYR A 223 -33.40 -22.95 -20.39
CA TYR A 223 -32.11 -23.00 -21.09
C TYR A 223 -31.01 -23.63 -20.23
N GLU A 224 -30.24 -24.57 -20.79
CA GLU A 224 -29.32 -25.43 -20.02
C GLU A 224 -27.99 -24.74 -19.69
N ARG A 225 -27.52 -23.85 -20.57
CA ARG A 225 -26.23 -23.14 -20.45
C ARG A 225 -26.31 -21.89 -19.59
N ILE A 226 -27.15 -21.96 -18.57
CA ILE A 226 -27.21 -20.98 -17.50
C ILE A 226 -26.30 -21.45 -16.38
N ILE A 227 -25.48 -20.54 -15.88
CA ILE A 227 -24.62 -20.72 -14.71
C ILE A 227 -25.13 -19.77 -13.63
N VAL A 228 -25.49 -20.28 -12.47
CA VAL A 228 -25.78 -19.47 -11.28
C VAL A 228 -24.59 -19.54 -10.34
N THR A 229 -24.10 -18.37 -9.90
CA THR A 229 -23.14 -18.27 -8.80
C THR A 229 -23.80 -17.69 -7.56
N GLY A 230 -23.33 -18.08 -6.38
CA GLY A 230 -23.91 -17.63 -5.11
C GLY A 230 -22.98 -17.86 -3.93
N SER A 231 -23.37 -17.36 -2.74
CA SER A 231 -22.58 -17.55 -1.53
C SER A 231 -23.37 -17.48 -0.22
N MET A 232 -22.74 -18.00 0.83
CA MET A 232 -23.20 -17.85 2.22
C MET A 232 -23.03 -16.41 2.75
N SER A 233 -22.29 -15.56 2.04
CA SER A 233 -21.83 -14.27 2.57
C SER A 233 -22.94 -13.23 2.72
N LYS A 234 -23.83 -13.11 1.72
CA LYS A 234 -24.78 -11.99 1.63
C LYS A 234 -26.15 -12.38 2.22
N ALA A 235 -26.93 -13.20 1.51
CA ALA A 235 -28.27 -13.60 1.96
C ALA A 235 -28.29 -14.44 3.26
N PHE A 236 -27.20 -15.17 3.57
CA PHE A 236 -27.11 -16.08 4.70
C PHE A 236 -26.23 -15.58 5.87
N ALA A 237 -25.75 -14.33 5.85
CA ALA A 237 -25.02 -13.68 6.95
C ALA A 237 -23.77 -14.44 7.48
N LEU A 238 -23.12 -15.21 6.61
CA LEU A 238 -21.97 -16.07 6.93
C LEU A 238 -20.80 -15.75 5.98
N ALA A 239 -20.35 -14.49 6.00
CA ALA A 239 -19.24 -14.04 5.17
C ALA A 239 -17.91 -14.69 5.55
N GLY A 240 -17.65 -14.84 6.86
CA GLY A 240 -16.37 -15.34 7.40
C GLY A 240 -15.97 -16.75 6.95
N ILE A 241 -16.93 -17.66 6.74
CA ILE A 241 -16.64 -19.06 6.33
C ILE A 241 -16.22 -19.20 4.85
N ARG A 242 -16.27 -18.11 4.08
CA ARG A 242 -15.84 -18.08 2.66
C ARG A 242 -16.46 -19.20 1.79
N ILE A 243 -17.72 -19.59 1.97
CA ILE A 243 -18.39 -20.60 1.12
C ILE A 243 -19.25 -19.95 0.03
N GLY A 244 -19.06 -20.40 -1.20
CA GLY A 244 -19.93 -20.14 -2.34
C GLY A 244 -20.01 -21.32 -3.29
N TRP A 245 -20.65 -21.11 -4.44
CA TRP A 245 -20.89 -22.16 -5.42
C TRP A 245 -21.05 -21.62 -6.83
N ALA A 246 -20.82 -22.51 -7.80
CA ALA A 246 -21.32 -22.41 -9.16
C ALA A 246 -22.25 -23.60 -9.45
N ALA A 247 -23.38 -23.36 -10.12
CA ALA A 247 -24.36 -24.37 -10.47
C ALA A 247 -24.84 -24.23 -11.93
N SER A 248 -24.99 -25.33 -12.66
CA SER A 248 -25.48 -25.34 -14.04
C SER A 248 -26.16 -26.66 -14.43
N ARG A 249 -27.09 -26.60 -15.40
CA ARG A 249 -27.68 -27.79 -16.04
C ARG A 249 -26.74 -28.40 -17.09
N ASP A 250 -25.91 -27.61 -17.75
CA ASP A 250 -24.90 -28.11 -18.70
C ASP A 250 -23.75 -28.82 -17.96
N GLN A 251 -23.75 -30.15 -18.06
CA GLN A 251 -22.73 -31.00 -17.44
C GLN A 251 -21.34 -30.81 -18.07
N THR A 252 -21.22 -30.38 -19.32
CA THR A 252 -19.92 -30.08 -19.93
C THR A 252 -19.30 -28.87 -19.25
N ILE A 253 -20.09 -27.82 -19.00
CA ILE A 253 -19.65 -26.66 -18.20
C ILE A 253 -19.21 -27.11 -16.81
N MET A 254 -20.01 -27.92 -16.11
CA MET A 254 -19.64 -28.39 -14.76
C MET A 254 -18.35 -29.23 -14.73
N GLN A 255 -18.05 -30.02 -15.77
CA GLN A 255 -16.77 -30.74 -15.85
C GLN A 255 -15.59 -29.80 -16.14
N THR A 256 -15.76 -28.82 -17.02
CA THR A 256 -14.74 -27.78 -17.29
C THR A 256 -14.41 -26.98 -16.02
N LEU A 257 -15.42 -26.54 -15.27
CA LEU A 257 -15.23 -25.87 -13.98
C LEU A 257 -14.51 -26.76 -12.96
N ALA A 258 -14.83 -28.05 -12.91
CA ALA A 258 -14.17 -28.98 -12.00
C ALA A 258 -12.67 -29.13 -12.31
N ALA A 259 -12.29 -29.24 -13.59
CA ALA A 259 -10.91 -29.36 -14.02
C ALA A 259 -10.11 -28.05 -13.84
N ALA A 260 -10.71 -26.89 -14.15
CA ALA A 260 -10.07 -25.60 -13.99
C ALA A 260 -9.79 -25.24 -12.50
N ARG A 261 -10.57 -25.82 -11.57
CA ARG A 261 -10.46 -25.53 -10.13
C ARG A 261 -9.21 -26.10 -9.47
N ASP A 262 -8.56 -27.07 -10.12
CA ASP A 262 -7.26 -27.59 -9.69
C ASP A 262 -6.14 -26.53 -9.82
N TYR A 263 -6.33 -25.51 -10.68
CA TYR A 263 -5.44 -24.37 -10.83
C TYR A 263 -5.74 -23.20 -9.87
N THR A 264 -6.87 -23.22 -9.15
CA THR A 264 -7.26 -22.12 -8.25
C THR A 264 -7.16 -22.50 -6.79
N THR A 265 -7.90 -23.52 -6.34
CA THR A 265 -8.01 -23.82 -4.89
C THR A 265 -8.08 -25.29 -4.50
N ILE A 266 -8.20 -26.24 -5.45
CA ILE A 266 -8.25 -27.71 -5.23
C ILE A 266 -9.47 -28.20 -4.43
N SER A 267 -9.76 -27.67 -3.24
CA SER A 267 -10.94 -27.99 -2.44
C SER A 267 -11.37 -26.79 -1.59
N VAL A 268 -12.54 -26.86 -0.96
CA VAL A 268 -12.90 -25.95 0.14
C VAL A 268 -12.54 -26.57 1.49
N SER A 269 -12.40 -25.72 2.51
CA SER A 269 -12.21 -26.14 3.90
C SER A 269 -13.34 -27.05 4.37
N GLN A 270 -12.98 -28.16 5.01
CA GLN A 270 -13.94 -29.12 5.56
C GLN A 270 -14.77 -28.55 6.72
N LEU A 271 -14.23 -27.58 7.46
CA LEU A 271 -14.93 -26.93 8.57
C LEU A 271 -15.99 -25.96 8.03
N ASP A 272 -15.63 -25.19 7.01
CA ASP A 272 -16.52 -24.21 6.39
C ASP A 272 -17.64 -24.90 5.58
N ASP A 273 -17.32 -25.98 4.86
CA ASP A 273 -18.32 -26.85 4.21
C ASP A 273 -19.31 -27.44 5.23
N TYR A 274 -18.83 -27.86 6.41
CA TYR A 274 -19.69 -28.35 7.49
C TYR A 274 -20.60 -27.25 8.04
N ILE A 275 -20.08 -26.05 8.31
CA ILE A 275 -20.88 -24.92 8.83
C ILE A 275 -21.94 -24.49 7.80
N ALA A 276 -21.58 -24.38 6.51
CA ALA A 276 -22.55 -24.12 5.45
C ALA A 276 -23.57 -25.25 5.29
N SER A 277 -23.13 -26.52 5.43
CA SER A 277 -24.01 -27.69 5.42
C SER A 277 -25.03 -27.68 6.56
N TYR A 278 -24.67 -27.16 7.72
CA TYR A 278 -25.55 -26.98 8.87
C TYR A 278 -26.49 -25.79 8.66
N ALA A 279 -25.97 -24.63 8.24
CA ALA A 279 -26.75 -23.42 7.97
C ALA A 279 -27.87 -23.64 6.94
N LEU A 280 -27.60 -24.42 5.90
CA LEU A 280 -28.58 -24.75 4.86
C LEU A 280 -29.50 -25.94 5.21
N SER A 281 -29.33 -26.57 6.37
CA SER A 281 -30.17 -27.70 6.81
C SER A 281 -31.61 -27.25 7.12
N LEU A 282 -32.58 -28.17 7.01
CA LEU A 282 -33.99 -27.86 7.23
C LEU A 282 -34.29 -27.21 8.60
N PRO A 283 -33.69 -27.63 9.73
CA PRO A 283 -33.94 -27.00 11.02
C PRO A 283 -33.43 -25.55 11.15
N VAL A 284 -32.53 -25.09 10.27
CA VAL A 284 -31.80 -23.81 10.45
C VAL A 284 -32.12 -22.81 9.33
N LYS A 285 -32.12 -23.27 8.09
CA LYS A 285 -32.16 -22.43 6.88
C LYS A 285 -33.31 -21.44 6.88
N ASP A 286 -34.53 -21.92 7.15
CA ASP A 286 -35.73 -21.10 7.03
C ASP A 286 -35.81 -20.07 8.18
N ARG A 287 -35.25 -20.39 9.36
CA ARG A 287 -35.13 -19.46 10.51
C ARG A 287 -34.09 -18.37 10.27
N LEU A 288 -32.92 -18.74 9.74
CA LEU A 288 -31.86 -17.82 9.31
C LEU A 288 -32.36 -16.85 8.24
N LEU A 289 -33.04 -17.39 7.23
CA LEU A 289 -33.65 -16.62 6.16
C LEU A 289 -34.74 -15.67 6.69
N GLN A 290 -35.62 -16.16 7.58
CA GLN A 290 -36.64 -15.33 8.25
C GLN A 290 -36.03 -14.18 9.08
N ARG A 291 -34.95 -14.42 9.84
CA ARG A 291 -34.19 -13.37 10.55
C ARG A 291 -33.74 -12.29 9.56
N ASN A 292 -33.09 -12.71 8.49
CA ASN A 292 -32.42 -11.82 7.56
C ASN A 292 -33.43 -10.97 6.75
N ILE A 293 -34.57 -11.53 6.31
CA ILE A 293 -35.68 -10.73 5.76
C ILE A 293 -36.20 -9.75 6.80
N ALA A 294 -36.50 -10.19 8.02
CA ALA A 294 -37.10 -9.31 9.03
C ALA A 294 -36.20 -8.12 9.38
N LEU A 295 -34.87 -8.31 9.33
CA LEU A 295 -33.89 -7.24 9.44
C LEU A 295 -33.91 -6.33 8.19
N ALA A 296 -33.86 -6.91 6.98
CA ALA A 296 -33.86 -6.15 5.74
C ALA A 296 -35.12 -5.29 5.56
N SER A 297 -36.31 -5.85 5.73
CA SER A 297 -37.59 -5.11 5.60
C SER A 297 -37.75 -4.02 6.66
N ARG A 298 -37.26 -4.23 7.89
CA ARG A 298 -37.24 -3.20 8.94
C ARG A 298 -36.30 -2.06 8.58
N ASN A 299 -35.06 -2.38 8.26
CA ASN A 299 -34.04 -1.38 7.98
C ASN A 299 -34.32 -0.63 6.67
N LEU A 300 -34.90 -1.29 5.67
CA LEU A 300 -35.41 -0.64 4.45
C LEU A 300 -36.50 0.39 4.78
N SER A 301 -37.39 0.09 5.73
CA SER A 301 -38.45 1.03 6.15
C SER A 301 -37.85 2.29 6.80
N ILE A 302 -36.82 2.12 7.64
CA ILE A 302 -36.07 3.23 8.27
C ILE A 302 -35.34 4.07 7.21
N LEU A 303 -34.64 3.41 6.28
CA LEU A 303 -33.94 4.11 5.19
C LEU A 303 -34.93 4.83 4.26
N LYS A 304 -36.09 4.23 3.97
CA LYS A 304 -37.14 4.89 3.18
C LYS A 304 -37.67 6.14 3.88
N GLU A 305 -37.97 6.06 5.17
CA GLU A 305 -38.43 7.21 5.97
C GLU A 305 -37.39 8.34 5.94
N PHE A 306 -36.10 8.01 6.04
CA PHE A 306 -35.01 8.98 5.90
C PHE A 306 -35.00 9.65 4.51
N ILE A 307 -35.14 8.89 3.42
CA ILE A 307 -35.13 9.44 2.05
C ILE A 307 -36.40 10.26 1.76
N ASP A 308 -37.57 9.81 2.20
CA ASP A 308 -38.83 10.56 2.03
C ASP A 308 -38.72 11.95 2.70
N ASN A 309 -38.15 11.99 3.92
CA ASN A 309 -37.91 13.21 4.69
C ASN A 309 -36.80 14.13 4.13
N HIS A 310 -35.96 13.64 3.22
CA HIS A 310 -34.83 14.36 2.62
C HIS A 310 -34.90 14.39 1.07
N SER A 311 -36.11 14.27 0.53
CA SER A 311 -36.39 14.27 -0.91
C SER A 311 -36.06 15.61 -1.62
N ASP A 312 -35.66 16.63 -0.86
CA ASP A 312 -35.10 17.90 -1.33
C ASP A 312 -33.59 17.83 -1.65
N ILE A 313 -32.86 16.83 -1.14
CA ILE A 313 -31.40 16.65 -1.31
C ILE A 313 -30.95 15.25 -1.72
N CYS A 314 -31.81 14.22 -1.65
CA CYS A 314 -31.47 12.87 -2.12
C CYS A 314 -32.65 12.09 -2.69
N SER A 315 -32.35 11.13 -3.58
CA SER A 315 -33.32 10.16 -4.09
C SER A 315 -32.66 8.83 -4.44
N TRP A 316 -33.49 7.84 -4.71
CA TRP A 316 -33.10 6.47 -5.01
C TRP A 316 -34.21 5.81 -5.84
N GLU A 317 -33.86 4.70 -6.49
CA GLU A 317 -34.86 3.67 -6.80
C GLU A 317 -34.90 2.70 -5.61
N GLN A 318 -36.05 2.54 -4.98
CA GLN A 318 -36.17 1.70 -3.79
C GLN A 318 -35.82 0.23 -4.13
N PRO A 319 -34.89 -0.41 -3.42
CA PRO A 319 -34.52 -1.79 -3.66
C PRO A 319 -35.59 -2.76 -3.16
N PHE A 320 -35.80 -3.85 -3.91
CA PHE A 320 -36.80 -4.88 -3.60
C PHE A 320 -36.17 -6.16 -3.01
N ALA A 321 -34.84 -6.27 -3.06
CA ALA A 321 -34.10 -7.40 -2.52
C ALA A 321 -32.65 -7.03 -2.15
N GLY A 322 -31.97 -7.99 -1.53
CA GLY A 322 -30.59 -7.88 -1.12
C GLY A 322 -30.41 -7.01 0.11
N THR A 323 -29.29 -6.29 0.14
CA THR A 323 -28.83 -5.56 1.33
C THR A 323 -28.33 -4.15 1.02
N THR A 324 -28.37 -3.77 -0.25
CA THR A 324 -27.70 -2.60 -0.81
C THR A 324 -28.71 -1.69 -1.51
N ALA A 325 -28.49 -0.39 -1.36
CA ALA A 325 -29.22 0.69 -2.01
C ALA A 325 -28.22 1.59 -2.73
N PHE A 326 -28.63 2.21 -3.83
CA PHE A 326 -27.82 3.19 -4.57
C PHE A 326 -28.57 4.53 -4.61
N ILE A 327 -28.05 5.50 -3.86
CA ILE A 327 -28.74 6.73 -3.48
C ILE A 327 -27.98 7.90 -4.08
N GLN A 328 -28.65 8.77 -4.84
CA GLN A 328 -28.04 9.99 -5.37
C GLN A 328 -28.29 11.16 -4.41
N PHE A 329 -27.24 11.89 -4.09
CA PHE A 329 -27.26 13.12 -3.30
C PHE A 329 -26.95 14.34 -4.18
N TRP A 330 -27.57 15.46 -3.89
CA TRP A 330 -27.31 16.74 -4.54
C TRP A 330 -27.26 17.91 -3.55
N ALA A 331 -26.49 18.93 -3.94
CA ALA A 331 -26.45 20.23 -3.27
C ALA A 331 -26.66 21.33 -4.33
N HIS A 332 -27.46 22.34 -4.00
CA HIS A 332 -27.74 23.49 -4.88
C HIS A 332 -28.16 23.10 -6.33
N GLY A 333 -28.92 22.02 -6.46
CA GLY A 333 -29.44 21.53 -7.75
C GLY A 333 -28.42 20.78 -8.63
N ARG A 334 -27.28 20.36 -8.08
CA ARG A 334 -26.27 19.53 -8.78
C ARG A 334 -25.88 18.32 -7.92
N PRO A 335 -25.54 17.16 -8.53
CA PRO A 335 -24.97 16.05 -7.79
C PRO A 335 -23.76 16.50 -6.96
N VAL A 336 -23.62 15.95 -5.75
CA VAL A 336 -22.42 16.18 -4.93
C VAL A 336 -21.19 15.50 -5.55
N ASP A 337 -20.00 15.97 -5.19
CA ASP A 337 -18.80 15.11 -5.28
C ASP A 337 -18.94 14.01 -4.22
N ASP A 338 -19.34 12.81 -4.65
CA ASP A 338 -19.60 11.68 -3.76
C ASP A 338 -18.34 11.17 -3.06
N VAL A 339 -17.16 11.30 -3.67
CA VAL A 339 -15.90 10.90 -3.03
C VAL A 339 -15.58 11.85 -1.88
N SER A 340 -15.55 13.16 -2.14
CA SER A 340 -15.30 14.16 -1.11
C SER A 340 -16.38 14.15 -0.02
N PHE A 341 -17.65 13.95 -0.40
CA PHE A 341 -18.77 13.80 0.53
C PHE A 341 -18.60 12.59 1.45
N CYS A 342 -18.27 11.41 0.91
CA CYS A 342 -18.06 10.21 1.74
C CYS A 342 -16.84 10.37 2.67
N LYS A 343 -15.73 10.97 2.21
CA LYS A 343 -14.54 11.21 3.05
C LYS A 343 -14.82 12.22 4.17
N ASP A 344 -15.50 13.34 3.91
CA ASP A 344 -15.82 14.33 4.94
C ASP A 344 -16.89 13.84 5.92
N LEU A 345 -17.89 13.09 5.44
CA LEU A 345 -18.88 12.44 6.30
C LEU A 345 -18.20 11.45 7.25
N LEU A 346 -17.32 10.57 6.76
CA LEU A 346 -16.54 9.64 7.58
C LEU A 346 -15.71 10.39 8.61
N LYS A 347 -14.95 11.41 8.19
CA LYS A 347 -14.10 12.22 9.07
C LYS A 347 -14.89 12.92 10.19
N GLN A 348 -16.04 13.54 9.87
CA GLN A 348 -16.81 14.32 10.84
C GLN A 348 -17.75 13.46 11.70
N THR A 349 -18.17 12.28 11.24
CA THR A 349 -19.24 11.51 11.91
C THR A 349 -18.90 10.05 12.21
N GLN A 350 -17.83 9.51 11.64
CA GLN A 350 -17.53 8.07 11.60
C GLN A 350 -18.53 7.24 10.77
N VAL A 351 -19.38 7.84 9.93
CA VAL A 351 -20.27 7.09 9.03
C VAL A 351 -19.54 6.74 7.74
N LEU A 352 -19.37 5.44 7.46
CA LEU A 352 -18.74 4.96 6.24
C LEU A 352 -19.81 4.58 5.20
N PHE A 353 -19.77 5.29 4.08
CA PHE A 353 -20.47 4.94 2.84
C PHE A 353 -19.46 4.63 1.72
N CYS A 354 -19.92 4.07 0.60
CA CYS A 354 -19.08 3.77 -0.57
C CYS A 354 -19.47 4.69 -1.77
N PRO A 355 -18.55 5.51 -2.32
CA PRO A 355 -18.86 6.49 -3.36
C PRO A 355 -19.17 5.84 -4.71
N GLY A 356 -20.23 6.31 -5.36
CA GLY A 356 -20.78 5.73 -6.58
C GLY A 356 -19.90 5.94 -7.81
N SER A 357 -19.36 7.14 -7.98
CA SER A 357 -18.60 7.51 -9.16
C SER A 357 -17.23 6.82 -9.22
N LEU A 358 -16.52 6.74 -8.10
CA LEU A 358 -15.27 6.00 -7.99
C LEU A 358 -15.51 4.49 -8.09
N CYS A 359 -16.28 3.92 -7.16
CA CYS A 359 -16.34 2.47 -6.98
C CYS A 359 -17.19 1.72 -8.02
N PHE A 360 -18.03 2.42 -8.80
CA PHE A 360 -18.85 1.80 -9.86
C PHE A 360 -18.80 2.54 -11.20
N GLY A 361 -18.40 3.82 -11.22
CA GLY A 361 -18.43 4.69 -12.39
C GLY A 361 -17.09 4.98 -13.07
N GLY A 362 -15.98 4.46 -12.55
CA GLY A 362 -14.62 4.76 -13.06
C GLY A 362 -14.28 6.25 -13.03
N GLY A 363 -14.82 7.00 -12.05
CA GLY A 363 -14.72 8.45 -11.92
C GLY A 363 -15.53 9.26 -12.95
N LYS A 364 -16.41 8.62 -13.73
CA LYS A 364 -17.09 9.24 -14.89
C LYS A 364 -18.60 9.12 -14.86
N ASP A 365 -19.11 7.91 -14.65
CA ASP A 365 -20.55 7.66 -14.46
C ASP A 365 -20.93 7.82 -12.96
N PHE A 366 -22.23 7.91 -12.65
CA PHE A 366 -22.79 7.91 -11.28
C PHE A 366 -22.30 9.02 -10.32
N ALA A 367 -21.97 10.21 -10.83
CA ALA A 367 -21.68 11.39 -10.00
C ALA A 367 -22.78 11.65 -8.95
N GLY A 368 -22.37 11.85 -7.70
CA GLY A 368 -23.24 12.08 -6.54
C GLY A 368 -23.99 10.86 -6.04
N PHE A 369 -23.81 9.67 -6.64
CA PHE A 369 -24.36 8.43 -6.09
C PHE A 369 -23.50 7.88 -4.96
N VAL A 370 -24.14 7.13 -4.07
CA VAL A 370 -23.52 6.49 -2.91
C VAL A 370 -24.17 5.12 -2.72
N ARG A 371 -23.37 4.07 -2.53
CA ARG A 371 -23.86 2.75 -2.11
C ARG A 371 -24.01 2.72 -0.59
N VAL A 372 -25.22 2.40 -0.14
CA VAL A 372 -25.56 2.20 1.28
C VAL A 372 -25.92 0.73 1.52
N GLY A 373 -25.14 0.07 2.35
CA GLY A 373 -25.45 -1.24 2.92
C GLY A 373 -26.31 -1.06 4.18
N TYR A 374 -27.61 -1.39 4.08
CA TYR A 374 -28.57 -1.09 5.14
C TYR A 374 -28.99 -2.31 5.97
N VAL A 375 -28.43 -3.51 5.75
CA VAL A 375 -28.82 -4.73 6.48
C VAL A 375 -27.79 -5.13 7.55
N CYS A 376 -27.02 -4.15 8.03
CA CYS A 376 -26.31 -4.21 9.31
C CYS A 376 -27.29 -4.21 10.51
N GLU A 377 -26.77 -4.21 11.73
CA GLU A 377 -27.56 -4.06 12.95
C GLU A 377 -28.41 -2.79 12.88
N THR A 378 -29.72 -2.90 13.16
CA THR A 378 -30.66 -1.74 13.06
C THR A 378 -30.16 -0.50 13.83
N ALA A 379 -29.48 -0.69 14.96
CA ALA A 379 -28.91 0.40 15.76
C ALA A 379 -27.75 1.14 15.05
N VAL A 380 -26.92 0.43 14.27
CA VAL A 380 -25.82 1.03 13.49
C VAL A 380 -26.40 1.91 12.39
N LEU A 381 -27.39 1.40 11.63
CA LEU A 381 -28.08 2.18 10.60
C LEU A 381 -28.79 3.41 11.21
N GLN A 382 -29.49 3.25 12.32
CA GLN A 382 -30.19 4.36 12.98
C GLN A 382 -29.24 5.46 13.45
N GLU A 383 -28.12 5.11 14.08
CA GLU A 383 -27.12 6.11 14.49
C GLU A 383 -26.43 6.74 13.28
N ALA A 384 -26.16 5.98 12.21
CA ALA A 384 -25.55 6.51 10.99
C ALA A 384 -26.44 7.57 10.31
N LEU A 385 -27.72 7.27 10.11
CA LEU A 385 -28.68 8.21 9.51
C LEU A 385 -28.88 9.46 10.41
N LYS A 386 -29.00 9.26 11.73
CA LYS A 386 -29.07 10.36 12.71
C LYS A 386 -27.81 11.23 12.76
N LYS A 387 -26.63 10.68 12.47
CA LYS A 387 -25.40 11.46 12.34
C LYS A 387 -25.33 12.20 10.99
N LEU A 388 -25.83 11.60 9.92
CA LEU A 388 -25.98 12.25 8.61
C LEU A 388 -26.93 13.47 8.68
N ASP A 389 -28.05 13.37 9.41
CA ASP A 389 -28.93 14.51 9.72
C ASP A 389 -28.20 15.68 10.40
N LYS A 390 -27.35 15.36 11.39
CA LYS A 390 -26.57 16.36 12.13
C LYS A 390 -25.47 16.98 11.27
N TYR A 391 -24.84 16.18 10.40
CA TYR A 391 -23.85 16.66 9.43
C TYR A 391 -24.47 17.69 8.47
N ARG A 392 -25.71 17.44 7.99
CA ARG A 392 -26.49 18.43 7.22
C ARG A 392 -26.69 19.74 7.99
N LEU A 393 -27.21 19.67 9.22
CA LEU A 393 -27.38 20.86 10.07
C LEU A 393 -26.04 21.61 10.28
N GLY A 394 -24.93 20.88 10.38
CA GLY A 394 -23.59 21.46 10.47
C GLY A 394 -23.16 22.22 9.21
N LEU A 395 -23.53 21.75 8.01
CA LEU A 395 -23.27 22.46 6.76
C LEU A 395 -24.10 23.75 6.66
N GLU A 396 -25.41 23.69 6.94
CA GLU A 396 -26.30 24.86 6.94
C GLU A 396 -25.85 25.91 7.99
N LEU A 397 -25.45 25.49 9.19
CA LEU A 397 -24.99 26.38 10.26
C LEU A 397 -23.61 26.99 9.97
N LYS A 398 -22.65 26.22 9.42
CA LYS A 398 -21.37 26.77 8.95
C LYS A 398 -21.59 27.85 7.88
N GLN A 399 -22.52 27.61 6.95
CA GLN A 399 -22.84 28.56 5.88
C GLN A 399 -23.58 29.82 6.39
N ALA A 400 -24.50 29.67 7.34
CA ALA A 400 -25.15 30.80 8.01
C ALA A 400 -24.14 31.69 8.77
N HIS A 401 -23.10 31.09 9.37
CA HIS A 401 -22.02 31.82 10.05
C HIS A 401 -21.13 32.60 9.06
N LEU A 402 -20.79 32.02 7.90
CA LEU A 402 -20.10 32.76 6.83
C LEU A 402 -20.95 33.92 6.29
N THR A 403 -22.25 33.71 6.09
CA THR A 403 -23.15 34.78 5.62
C THR A 403 -23.25 35.94 6.61
N SER A 404 -23.20 35.68 7.93
CA SER A 404 -23.19 36.75 8.94
C SER A 404 -21.85 37.49 9.05
N GLN A 405 -20.72 36.82 8.81
CA GLN A 405 -19.40 37.45 8.72
C GLN A 405 -19.26 38.34 7.47
N LEU A 406 -19.86 37.95 6.34
CA LEU A 406 -19.91 38.77 5.12
C LEU A 406 -20.84 39.98 5.24
N MET A 407 -21.92 39.91 6.02
CA MET A 407 -22.80 41.06 6.27
C MET A 407 -22.30 42.04 7.35
N THR A 408 -21.24 41.71 8.09
CA THR A 408 -20.67 42.58 9.14
C THR A 408 -19.42 43.36 8.70
N THR A 409 -19.01 43.25 7.44
CA THR A 409 -17.75 43.82 6.91
C THR A 409 -17.93 44.72 5.67
N LEU A 410 -19.07 45.43 5.59
CA LEU A 410 -19.29 46.52 4.62
C LEU A 410 -19.73 47.81 5.33
N PRO A 411 -19.01 48.93 5.18
CA PRO A 411 -19.48 50.23 5.65
C PRO A 411 -20.61 50.74 4.74
N ALA A 412 -21.63 51.35 5.34
CA ALA A 412 -22.70 52.00 4.59
C ALA A 412 -22.13 53.18 3.76
N LEU A 413 -22.30 53.11 2.44
CA LEU A 413 -22.03 54.20 1.52
C LEU A 413 -23.32 54.54 0.77
N ASP A 414 -23.91 55.67 1.12
CA ASP A 414 -24.99 56.29 0.37
C ASP A 414 -24.49 56.68 -1.03
N PHE A 415 -25.25 56.32 -2.07
CA PHE A 415 -25.10 56.88 -3.40
C PHE A 415 -26.36 57.68 -3.76
N PRO A 416 -26.25 58.98 -4.05
CA PRO A 416 -27.34 59.73 -4.65
C PRO A 416 -27.51 59.34 -6.12
N ASN A 417 -28.76 59.31 -6.58
CA ASN A 417 -29.08 59.15 -8.00
C ASN A 417 -28.58 60.37 -8.79
N ASP A 418 -27.98 60.16 -9.96
CA ASP A 418 -28.15 61.09 -11.09
C ASP A 418 -27.90 60.39 -12.43
N GLU A 419 -28.71 60.75 -13.44
CA GLU A 419 -28.57 60.27 -14.82
C GLU A 419 -27.61 61.18 -15.60
N GLY A 420 -26.69 60.62 -16.41
CA GLY A 420 -25.91 61.50 -17.28
C GLY A 420 -24.78 60.90 -18.12
N PHE A 421 -24.99 60.93 -19.44
CA PHE A 421 -24.00 61.19 -20.49
C PHE A 421 -23.10 60.07 -21.05
N MET A 422 -23.02 60.08 -22.38
CA MET A 422 -22.26 59.18 -23.26
C MET A 422 -21.17 59.95 -24.02
N ALA A 423 -20.21 59.18 -24.55
CA ALA A 423 -19.44 59.40 -25.79
C ALA A 423 -18.08 60.15 -25.79
N GLY A 424 -17.15 59.56 -26.56
CA GLY A 424 -15.85 60.09 -27.00
C GLY A 424 -14.72 59.07 -26.80
N LEU A 425 -13.91 58.67 -27.80
CA LEU A 425 -13.86 58.93 -29.25
C LEU A 425 -13.00 57.82 -29.92
N ALA A 426 -13.00 57.67 -31.26
CA ALA A 426 -12.43 56.50 -31.97
C ALA A 426 -11.26 56.81 -32.94
N GLY A 427 -10.44 55.77 -33.24
CA GLY A 427 -9.42 55.71 -34.32
C GLY A 427 -7.95 55.68 -33.85
N ARG A 428 -6.97 55.13 -34.59
CA ARG A 428 -6.96 54.47 -35.92
C ARG A 428 -5.56 53.82 -36.22
N VAL A 429 -5.54 52.74 -37.02
CA VAL A 429 -4.47 52.31 -37.99
C VAL A 429 -3.19 51.57 -37.51
N ASP A 430 -2.91 50.42 -38.17
CA ASP A 430 -1.66 49.63 -38.20
C ASP A 430 -0.57 50.19 -39.14
N VAL A 431 0.71 49.83 -38.95
CA VAL A 431 1.73 49.43 -39.98
C VAL A 431 2.94 48.74 -39.28
N ALA A 432 3.69 47.89 -40.01
CA ALA A 432 4.70 46.95 -39.49
C ALA A 432 6.18 47.18 -39.93
N LYS A 433 7.07 46.31 -39.41
CA LYS A 433 8.36 45.76 -39.95
C LYS A 433 9.75 46.35 -39.63
N ASP A 434 10.62 45.42 -39.21
CA ASP A 434 12.03 45.12 -39.57
C ASP A 434 13.12 46.21 -39.75
N LEU A 435 14.31 45.94 -39.18
CA LEU A 435 15.63 46.11 -39.84
C LEU A 435 16.76 45.35 -39.09
N ARG A 436 17.93 45.11 -39.73
CA ARG A 436 19.06 44.27 -39.26
C ARG A 436 20.45 44.95 -39.38
N ALA A 437 21.45 44.35 -38.69
CA ALA A 437 22.80 43.95 -39.18
C ALA A 437 24.08 44.79 -38.91
N ASP A 438 25.22 44.04 -38.92
CA ASP A 438 26.65 44.35 -39.17
C ASP A 438 27.52 44.99 -38.04
N SER A 439 28.83 44.67 -37.83
CA SER A 439 29.80 43.69 -38.42
C SER A 439 31.19 43.62 -37.69
N PHE A 440 31.85 42.43 -37.60
CA PHE A 440 33.31 42.00 -37.65
C PHE A 440 34.51 42.91 -37.14
N PRO A 441 35.83 42.48 -37.05
CA PRO A 441 36.54 41.22 -37.45
C PRO A 441 37.68 40.60 -36.52
N ASP A 442 38.15 39.36 -36.82
CA ASP A 442 39.54 38.77 -36.89
C ASP A 442 40.68 38.99 -35.82
N CYS A 443 41.73 38.15 -35.61
CA CYS A 443 42.18 36.81 -36.11
C CYS A 443 43.37 36.17 -35.29
N ASN A 444 43.57 34.84 -35.41
CA ASN A 444 44.85 34.05 -35.55
C ASN A 444 45.88 33.66 -34.42
N LEU A 445 46.23 32.35 -34.47
CA LEU A 445 47.57 31.67 -34.37
C LEU A 445 48.19 31.10 -33.05
N VAL A 446 49.03 30.06 -33.26
CA VAL A 446 49.66 29.02 -32.38
C VAL A 446 50.98 28.55 -33.11
N PRO A 447 51.98 27.75 -32.61
CA PRO A 447 52.08 26.86 -31.42
C PRO A 447 53.50 26.76 -30.72
N GLU A 448 53.72 25.66 -29.94
CA GLU A 448 55.02 24.94 -29.70
C GLU A 448 56.12 25.53 -28.75
N SER A 449 57.02 24.77 -28.08
CA SER A 449 57.30 23.30 -27.96
C SER A 449 58.22 22.90 -26.76
N SER A 450 58.42 21.58 -26.53
CA SER A 450 59.63 20.89 -25.96
C SER A 450 59.88 20.92 -24.42
N ALA A 451 60.45 19.90 -23.73
CA ALA A 451 60.89 18.52 -24.06
C ALA A 451 60.92 17.59 -22.80
N VAL A 452 61.20 16.29 -23.02
CA VAL A 452 61.10 15.13 -22.08
C VAL A 452 62.43 14.82 -21.34
N PRO A 453 62.44 14.00 -20.25
CA PRO A 453 62.91 12.61 -20.43
C PRO A 453 62.11 11.52 -19.68
N THR A 454 62.29 10.28 -20.13
CA THR A 454 61.59 9.05 -19.73
C THR A 454 62.09 8.38 -18.45
N ALA A 455 61.19 7.70 -17.73
CA ALA A 455 61.51 6.51 -16.94
C ALA A 455 60.40 5.45 -17.10
N THR A 456 60.74 4.27 -17.62
CA THR A 456 59.78 3.18 -17.86
C THR A 456 59.59 2.37 -16.58
N LEU A 457 58.34 2.26 -16.12
CA LEU A 457 57.92 1.28 -15.11
C LEU A 457 56.66 0.59 -15.62
N ILE A 458 56.79 -0.68 -15.99
CA ILE A 458 55.64 -1.53 -16.30
C ILE A 458 55.03 -1.94 -14.96
N ALA A 459 53.88 -1.36 -14.62
CA ALA A 459 53.03 -1.83 -13.54
C ALA A 459 51.56 -1.61 -13.91
N THR A 460 50.85 -2.73 -13.91
CA THR A 460 49.41 -2.99 -14.05
C THR A 460 48.45 -1.85 -13.68
N VAL A 461 47.41 -1.67 -14.50
CA VAL A 461 46.22 -0.89 -14.13
C VAL A 461 45.53 -1.55 -12.93
N ILE A 462 45.48 -0.85 -11.79
CA ILE A 462 44.76 -1.24 -10.58
C ILE A 462 44.13 0.05 -10.02
N GLY A 463 42.80 0.18 -9.87
CA GLY A 463 41.74 -0.78 -10.21
C GLY A 463 40.43 -0.09 -10.61
N GLN A 464 39.47 -0.89 -11.11
CA GLN A 464 38.18 -0.45 -11.62
C GLN A 464 37.16 -0.26 -10.49
N VAL A 465 37.12 0.95 -9.91
CA VAL A 465 36.21 1.37 -8.83
C VAL A 465 35.79 2.82 -9.03
N VAL A 466 34.58 3.17 -8.59
CA VAL A 466 34.08 4.56 -8.56
C VAL A 466 33.37 4.81 -7.24
N GLN A 467 33.65 5.97 -6.63
CA GLN A 467 33.22 6.34 -5.29
C GLN A 467 32.36 7.60 -5.37
N TRP A 468 31.20 7.60 -4.72
CA TRP A 468 30.42 8.83 -4.57
C TRP A 468 30.33 9.18 -3.08
N ASP A 469 30.70 10.41 -2.73
CA ASP A 469 30.84 10.90 -1.35
C ASP A 469 29.60 11.66 -0.90
N ILE A 470 28.90 11.15 0.10
CA ILE A 470 27.70 11.75 0.68
C ILE A 470 28.06 12.99 1.50
N GLN A 471 27.22 14.05 1.46
CA GLN A 471 27.45 15.39 2.02
C GLN A 471 26.15 16.01 2.58
N LYS A 472 25.91 16.00 3.90
CA LYS A 472 24.77 16.73 4.49
C LYS A 472 24.86 18.22 4.16
N THR A 473 23.83 18.78 3.51
CA THR A 473 23.77 20.22 3.17
C THR A 473 22.60 20.94 3.84
N GLN A 474 22.94 21.87 4.75
CA GLN A 474 22.32 23.19 4.71
C GLN A 474 23.27 24.11 3.93
N GLN A 475 22.89 24.48 2.70
CA GLN A 475 23.55 25.41 1.76
C GLN A 475 25.10 25.48 1.74
N ALA A 476 25.66 24.82 0.72
CA ALA A 476 26.85 25.20 -0.08
C ALA A 476 28.08 25.84 0.60
N ASN A 477 29.23 25.14 0.52
CA ASN A 477 30.53 25.77 0.23
C ASN A 477 31.50 24.78 -0.46
N LEU A 478 32.27 25.27 -1.45
CA LEU A 478 33.24 24.53 -2.26
C LEU A 478 34.59 24.37 -1.54
N TYR A 479 35.27 23.21 -1.56
CA TYR A 479 36.75 23.14 -1.54
C TYR A 479 37.38 21.85 -2.13
N ARG A 480 38.69 21.96 -2.39
CA ARG A 480 39.63 21.25 -3.31
C ARG A 480 39.83 19.72 -3.17
N ARG A 481 40.16 19.08 -4.31
CA ARG A 481 40.52 17.65 -4.53
C ARG A 481 41.88 17.19 -3.98
N SER A 482 41.99 15.89 -3.64
CA SER A 482 43.15 15.03 -3.97
C SER A 482 42.91 13.53 -3.68
N GLY A 483 42.93 12.66 -4.70
CA GLY A 483 42.89 11.20 -4.57
C GLY A 483 42.87 10.48 -5.93
N PRO A 484 43.25 9.19 -6.02
CA PRO A 484 43.16 8.39 -7.25
C PRO A 484 41.75 7.80 -7.47
N THR A 485 40.85 7.94 -6.51
CA THR A 485 39.46 7.49 -6.59
C THR A 485 38.60 8.48 -7.37
N LEU A 486 37.58 7.95 -8.03
CA LEU A 486 36.78 8.64 -9.03
C LEU A 486 35.53 9.24 -8.36
N GLN A 487 35.68 10.43 -7.77
CA GLN A 487 34.72 11.07 -6.85
C GLN A 487 33.59 11.87 -7.53
N SER A 488 32.36 11.77 -6.99
CA SER A 488 31.27 12.74 -7.16
C SER A 488 30.51 12.95 -5.85
N ASP A 489 29.93 14.13 -5.65
CA ASP A 489 29.20 14.47 -4.43
C ASP A 489 27.84 13.74 -4.34
N VAL A 490 27.36 13.44 -3.15
CA VAL A 490 26.04 12.92 -2.77
C VAL A 490 25.57 13.79 -1.57
N SER A 491 24.32 13.78 -1.10
CA SER A 491 23.86 14.60 0.05
C SER A 491 22.86 13.89 0.97
N ASN A 492 22.57 14.41 2.17
CA ASN A 492 21.60 13.80 3.10
C ASN A 492 20.69 14.87 3.72
N GLU A 493 19.38 14.61 3.74
CA GLU A 493 18.35 15.54 4.18
C GLU A 493 17.83 15.21 5.60
N LYS A 494 18.24 16.01 6.59
CA LYS A 494 17.97 15.79 8.02
C LYS A 494 16.49 15.84 8.48
N THR A 495 15.51 16.07 7.60
CA THR A 495 14.07 16.14 7.97
C THR A 495 13.13 15.23 7.21
N GLN A 496 13.51 14.74 6.04
CA GLN A 496 12.74 13.72 5.30
C GLN A 496 13.46 12.38 5.30
N GLY A 497 14.75 12.38 5.65
CA GLY A 497 15.60 11.19 5.53
C GLY A 497 16.11 10.99 4.11
N GLY A 498 16.95 9.97 3.92
CA GLY A 498 17.52 9.64 2.62
C GLY A 498 18.87 10.29 2.29
N TYR A 499 19.57 9.63 1.38
CA TYR A 499 20.90 9.96 0.87
C TYR A 499 20.78 10.20 -0.65
N PHE A 500 21.50 11.15 -1.27
CA PHE A 500 21.15 11.73 -2.58
C PHE A 500 22.35 11.99 -3.51
N ALA A 501 22.63 11.16 -4.52
CA ALA A 501 23.81 11.34 -5.37
C ALA A 501 23.66 12.48 -6.38
N THR A 502 24.68 13.33 -6.44
CA THR A 502 24.75 14.46 -7.37
C THR A 502 25.48 14.02 -8.64
N VAL A 503 24.75 14.02 -9.75
CA VAL A 503 25.17 13.49 -11.05
C VAL A 503 25.04 14.55 -12.14
N GLN A 504 25.64 14.32 -13.30
CA GLN A 504 25.37 15.12 -14.51
C GLN A 504 24.81 14.24 -15.61
N ILE A 505 23.73 14.69 -16.26
CA ILE A 505 23.02 13.95 -17.29
C ILE A 505 22.88 14.81 -18.55
N GLY A 506 23.17 14.24 -19.71
CA GLY A 506 23.04 14.90 -21.01
C GLY A 506 24.31 15.54 -21.57
N THR A 507 24.19 16.12 -22.77
CA THR A 507 25.28 16.84 -23.45
C THR A 507 24.81 18.24 -23.91
N PRO A 508 25.28 19.35 -23.30
CA PRO A 508 26.11 19.41 -22.10
C PRO A 508 25.39 18.86 -20.86
N GLY A 509 26.18 18.39 -19.88
CA GLY A 509 25.65 17.80 -18.65
C GLY A 509 24.83 18.78 -17.83
N GLN A 510 23.60 18.38 -17.49
CA GLN A 510 22.71 19.04 -16.54
C GLN A 510 22.94 18.42 -15.17
N LYS A 511 23.13 19.25 -14.12
CA LYS A 511 23.42 18.79 -12.76
C LYS A 511 22.12 18.54 -11.99
N LEU A 512 21.96 17.35 -11.42
CA LEU A 512 20.83 16.97 -10.55
C LEU A 512 21.34 16.23 -9.31
N SER A 513 20.58 16.25 -8.21
CA SER A 513 20.80 15.43 -7.02
C SER A 513 19.62 14.46 -6.85
N LEU A 514 19.90 13.16 -6.81
CA LEU A 514 18.93 12.06 -6.92
C LEU A 514 19.04 11.12 -5.73
N GLN A 515 17.95 10.71 -5.08
CA GLN A 515 18.00 9.82 -3.91
C GLN A 515 18.63 8.46 -4.27
N LEU A 516 19.56 7.97 -3.47
CA LEU A 516 20.19 6.65 -3.56
C LEU A 516 19.31 5.62 -2.85
N ASP A 517 18.87 4.62 -3.59
CA ASP A 517 17.91 3.63 -3.12
C ASP A 517 18.44 2.21 -3.42
N THR A 518 18.67 1.41 -2.37
CA THR A 518 19.12 0.01 -2.50
C THR A 518 17.96 -1.00 -2.58
N GLY A 519 16.72 -0.58 -2.35
CA GLY A 519 15.51 -1.35 -2.61
C GLY A 519 15.05 -1.26 -4.07
N SER A 520 15.13 -0.07 -4.67
CA SER A 520 14.82 0.20 -6.09
C SER A 520 15.98 -0.12 -7.02
N SER A 521 15.67 -0.27 -8.31
CA SER A 521 16.66 -0.61 -9.34
C SER A 521 16.75 0.43 -10.47
N ASP A 522 15.63 1.03 -10.91
CA ASP A 522 15.63 2.08 -11.94
C ASP A 522 16.40 3.34 -11.51
N VAL A 523 17.15 3.94 -12.44
CA VAL A 523 17.58 5.34 -12.36
C VAL A 523 16.58 6.20 -13.11
N TRP A 524 16.02 7.23 -12.46
CA TRP A 524 15.06 8.12 -13.11
C TRP A 524 15.14 9.56 -12.59
N VAL A 525 14.67 10.50 -13.42
CA VAL A 525 14.69 11.95 -13.14
C VAL A 525 13.36 12.63 -13.47
N PRO A 526 12.92 13.60 -12.67
CA PRO A 526 11.73 14.39 -12.99
C PRO A 526 12.02 15.32 -14.17
N SER A 527 11.07 15.40 -15.09
CA SER A 527 11.10 16.32 -16.22
C SER A 527 10.93 17.76 -15.76
N ASN A 528 11.64 18.70 -16.38
CA ASN A 528 11.42 20.14 -16.17
C ASN A 528 10.01 20.62 -16.59
N GLU A 529 9.25 19.77 -17.30
CA GLU A 529 7.88 20.02 -17.74
C GLU A 529 6.84 19.35 -16.82
N ALA A 530 7.26 18.62 -15.77
CA ALA A 530 6.36 17.97 -14.82
C ALA A 530 5.69 18.98 -13.87
N GLU A 531 4.42 18.74 -13.50
CA GLU A 531 3.62 19.69 -12.71
C GLU A 531 4.27 20.04 -11.37
N VAL A 532 4.80 19.05 -10.64
CA VAL A 532 5.51 19.25 -9.37
C VAL A 532 6.74 20.15 -9.51
N CYS A 533 7.45 20.13 -10.65
CA CYS A 533 8.60 21.00 -10.89
C CYS A 533 8.20 22.42 -11.33
N LEU A 534 6.99 22.58 -11.88
CA LEU A 534 6.45 23.88 -12.31
C LEU A 534 5.76 24.63 -11.16
N ASP A 535 5.16 23.92 -10.19
CA ASP A 535 4.46 24.51 -9.05
C ASP A 535 5.41 25.08 -7.99
N LYS A 536 5.80 26.35 -8.20
CA LYS A 536 6.59 27.13 -7.25
C LYS A 536 5.92 27.34 -5.89
N SER A 537 4.59 27.14 -5.75
CA SER A 537 3.91 27.26 -4.46
C SER A 537 4.16 26.05 -3.54
N ARG A 538 4.51 24.90 -4.13
CA ARG A 538 4.93 23.67 -3.43
C ARG A 538 6.45 23.52 -3.29
N GLY A 539 7.22 24.52 -3.71
CA GLY A 539 8.70 24.51 -3.68
C GLY A 539 9.38 24.05 -4.97
N GLY A 540 8.63 23.52 -5.95
CA GLY A 540 9.18 23.01 -7.20
C GLY A 540 10.02 21.74 -7.02
N CYS A 541 11.00 21.53 -7.91
CA CYS A 541 11.99 20.46 -7.81
C CYS A 541 13.36 21.03 -7.37
N PRO A 542 13.60 21.24 -6.05
CA PRO A 542 14.77 21.97 -5.55
C PRO A 542 16.10 21.24 -5.76
N LEU A 543 16.06 19.91 -5.90
CA LEU A 543 17.23 19.06 -6.17
C LEU A 543 17.53 18.92 -7.68
N GLY A 544 16.79 19.64 -8.53
CA GLY A 544 16.96 19.67 -9.98
C GLY A 544 15.89 18.88 -10.74
N SER A 545 15.74 19.19 -12.02
CA SER A 545 14.89 18.47 -12.97
C SER A 545 15.57 18.48 -14.33
N PHE A 546 15.33 17.45 -15.13
CA PHE A 546 16.02 17.25 -16.40
C PHE A 546 15.24 17.89 -17.55
N ASN A 547 15.94 18.62 -18.42
CA ASN A 547 15.38 19.25 -19.60
C ASN A 547 15.84 18.55 -20.88
N PRO A 548 14.99 17.73 -21.52
CA PRO A 548 15.31 17.05 -22.78
C PRO A 548 15.76 17.98 -23.91
N ARG A 549 15.30 19.24 -23.92
CA ARG A 549 15.61 20.22 -24.97
C ARG A 549 17.00 20.84 -24.82
N GLN A 550 17.68 20.60 -23.70
CA GLN A 550 19.03 21.10 -23.43
C GLN A 550 20.14 20.07 -23.65
N SER A 551 19.79 18.81 -23.92
CA SER A 551 20.76 17.75 -24.25
C SER A 551 20.73 17.44 -25.76
N SER A 552 21.89 17.41 -26.40
CA SER A 552 22.06 16.99 -27.79
C SER A 552 22.18 15.47 -27.97
N THR A 553 22.25 14.72 -26.87
CA THR A 553 22.38 13.25 -26.85
C THR A 553 21.15 12.54 -26.28
N PHE A 554 20.08 13.29 -25.97
CA PHE A 554 18.80 12.76 -25.52
C PHE A 554 18.09 11.99 -26.65
N ASP A 555 17.82 10.71 -26.42
CA ASP A 555 16.99 9.87 -27.29
C ASP A 555 15.87 9.17 -26.50
N ILE A 556 14.69 8.99 -27.10
CA ILE A 556 13.55 8.34 -26.44
C ILE A 556 13.48 6.89 -26.88
N ILE A 557 13.71 5.98 -25.93
CA ILE A 557 13.69 4.53 -26.16
C ILE A 557 12.24 4.01 -26.13
N VAL A 558 11.45 4.39 -25.12
CA VAL A 558 10.03 4.01 -25.00
C VAL A 558 9.19 5.20 -24.53
N ARG A 559 8.22 5.62 -25.35
CA ARG A 559 7.26 6.68 -24.97
C ARG A 559 6.19 6.14 -24.03
N ASN A 560 5.90 6.85 -22.95
CA ASN A 560 4.96 6.43 -21.90
C ASN A 560 5.25 5.02 -21.36
N GLY A 561 6.52 4.60 -21.40
CA GLY A 561 6.97 3.28 -20.96
C GLY A 561 7.51 3.24 -19.54
N PHE A 562 7.87 4.38 -18.95
CA PHE A 562 8.33 4.44 -17.56
C PHE A 562 7.12 4.63 -16.65
N ASP A 563 6.94 3.74 -15.67
CA ASP A 563 5.87 3.79 -14.67
C ASP A 563 6.35 3.09 -13.40
N ILE A 564 6.63 3.87 -12.34
CA ILE A 564 7.04 3.37 -11.02
C ILE A 564 6.13 3.94 -9.93
N SER A 565 5.89 3.16 -8.88
CA SER A 565 5.07 3.54 -7.72
C SER A 565 5.71 3.01 -6.44
N TYR A 566 5.68 3.80 -5.38
CA TYR A 566 6.35 3.54 -4.10
C TYR A 566 5.35 3.19 -3.00
N GLN A 567 5.84 2.62 -1.88
CA GLN A 567 4.98 2.18 -0.77
C GLN A 567 4.25 3.32 -0.06
N ASP A 568 4.75 4.55 -0.16
CA ASP A 568 4.09 5.77 0.34
C ASP A 568 2.94 6.27 -0.56
N ASN A 569 2.62 5.55 -1.64
CA ASN A 569 1.71 5.90 -2.73
C ASN A 569 2.19 7.03 -3.65
N SER A 570 3.43 7.50 -3.51
CA SER A 570 4.01 8.39 -4.51
C SER A 570 4.30 7.62 -5.80
N SER A 571 4.27 8.31 -6.94
CA SER A 571 4.48 7.67 -8.25
C SER A 571 5.22 8.55 -9.24
N SER A 572 5.78 7.94 -10.28
CA SER A 572 6.42 8.64 -11.39
C SER A 572 6.18 7.91 -12.70
N LYS A 573 5.61 8.61 -13.69
CA LYS A 573 5.24 8.06 -15.01
C LYS A 573 5.75 8.95 -16.14
N GLY A 574 6.20 8.35 -17.24
CA GLY A 574 6.66 9.06 -18.43
C GLY A 574 7.42 8.19 -19.43
N ASP A 575 8.50 8.70 -20.00
CA ASP A 575 9.26 8.01 -21.06
C ASP A 575 10.47 7.26 -20.46
N TYR A 576 10.85 6.12 -21.02
CA TYR A 576 12.24 5.66 -20.94
C TYR A 576 13.06 6.38 -22.02
N PHE A 577 14.16 6.99 -21.62
CA PHE A 577 15.09 7.71 -22.49
C PHE A 577 16.51 7.20 -22.30
N ALA A 578 17.34 7.36 -23.31
CA ALA A 578 18.78 7.16 -23.21
C ALA A 578 19.48 8.52 -23.34
N ASP A 579 20.51 8.72 -22.52
CA ASP A 579 21.40 9.88 -22.64
C ASP A 579 22.76 9.56 -22.01
N LYS A 580 23.69 10.51 -22.03
CA LYS A 580 24.97 10.43 -21.34
C LYS A 580 24.77 10.59 -19.83
N PHE A 581 25.29 9.66 -19.04
CA PHE A 581 25.33 9.73 -17.57
C PHE A 581 26.78 9.88 -17.10
N GLU A 582 27.11 11.00 -16.47
CA GLU A 582 28.47 11.30 -16.03
C GLU A 582 28.73 10.87 -14.59
N LEU A 583 29.83 10.14 -14.43
CA LEU A 583 30.33 9.52 -13.22
C LEU A 583 31.68 10.18 -12.90
N GLY A 584 31.68 11.45 -12.47
CA GLY A 584 32.92 12.22 -12.35
C GLY A 584 33.67 12.33 -13.69
N PRO A 585 34.96 11.95 -13.80
CA PRO A 585 35.70 11.95 -15.07
C PRO A 585 35.39 10.77 -16.03
N SER A 586 34.54 9.81 -15.65
CA SER A 586 34.03 8.75 -16.54
C SER A 586 32.59 9.05 -16.95
N SER A 587 32.10 8.42 -18.02
CA SER A 587 30.67 8.45 -18.36
C SER A 587 30.19 7.12 -18.93
N ILE A 588 28.90 6.86 -18.77
CA ILE A 588 28.18 5.84 -19.53
C ILE A 588 27.42 6.59 -20.62
N ASP A 589 27.78 6.34 -21.87
CA ASP A 589 27.08 6.90 -23.02
C ASP A 589 25.85 6.02 -23.35
N ASN A 590 24.73 6.64 -23.74
CA ASN A 590 23.47 5.94 -24.05
C ASN A 590 22.93 5.09 -22.88
N PHE A 591 23.08 5.58 -21.64
CA PHE A 591 22.52 4.96 -20.44
C PHE A 591 21.00 5.16 -20.41
N THR A 592 20.23 4.09 -20.17
CA THR A 592 18.76 4.16 -20.15
C THR A 592 18.25 4.54 -18.77
N MET A 593 17.32 5.50 -18.71
CA MET A 593 16.77 6.09 -17.49
C MET A 593 15.27 6.38 -17.67
N GLY A 594 14.54 6.48 -16.56
CA GLY A 594 13.17 6.98 -16.55
C GLY A 594 13.10 8.51 -16.57
N LEU A 595 12.19 9.08 -17.36
CA LEU A 595 11.86 10.52 -17.36
C LEU A 595 10.44 10.72 -16.80
N GLY A 596 10.35 11.07 -15.53
CA GLY A 596 9.08 11.33 -14.84
C GLY A 596 8.41 12.60 -15.37
N LYS A 597 7.36 12.46 -16.17
CA LYS A 597 6.57 13.59 -16.71
C LYS A 597 5.33 13.89 -15.89
N ASN A 598 4.74 12.85 -15.30
CA ASN A 598 3.67 12.95 -14.33
C ASN A 598 4.17 12.27 -13.06
N THR A 599 4.53 13.04 -12.05
CA THR A 599 5.10 12.52 -10.80
C THR A 599 4.75 13.43 -9.63
N ASP A 600 4.52 12.80 -8.49
CA ASP A 600 4.30 13.45 -7.20
C ASP A 600 5.62 13.66 -6.43
N VAL A 601 6.73 13.07 -6.89
CA VAL A 601 8.05 13.11 -6.25
C VAL A 601 8.86 14.29 -6.81
N PRO A 602 9.30 15.26 -5.99
CA PRO A 602 9.98 16.49 -6.43
C PRO A 602 11.49 16.33 -6.72
N PHE A 603 11.98 15.09 -6.75
CA PHE A 603 13.37 14.72 -7.01
C PHE A 603 13.39 13.38 -7.78
N GLY A 604 14.55 13.01 -8.34
CA GLY A 604 14.72 11.70 -8.99
C GLY A 604 15.46 10.71 -8.09
N LEU A 605 15.62 9.48 -8.56
CA LEU A 605 16.22 8.38 -7.82
C LEU A 605 17.31 7.67 -8.63
N ILE A 606 18.25 7.06 -7.91
CA ILE A 606 19.26 6.13 -8.40
C ILE A 606 19.05 4.82 -7.67
N GLY A 607 18.26 3.94 -8.29
CA GLY A 607 18.20 2.54 -7.92
C GLY A 607 19.53 1.85 -8.21
N VAL A 608 19.92 0.94 -7.31
CA VAL A 608 21.10 0.08 -7.43
C VAL A 608 20.81 -1.39 -7.12
N GLY A 609 19.53 -1.76 -7.00
CA GLY A 609 19.04 -3.12 -6.79
C GLY A 609 19.23 -4.07 -7.97
N TYR A 610 18.55 -5.23 -7.92
CA TYR A 610 18.65 -6.24 -8.96
C TYR A 610 17.86 -5.85 -10.22
N ALA A 611 18.45 -5.97 -11.41
CA ALA A 611 17.84 -5.54 -12.67
C ALA A 611 16.56 -6.30 -13.12
N ASN A 612 16.12 -7.33 -12.38
CA ASN A 612 14.80 -7.95 -12.54
C ASN A 612 13.72 -7.31 -11.65
N ASN A 613 14.08 -6.32 -10.85
CA ASN A 613 13.20 -5.45 -10.05
C ASN A 613 13.10 -4.04 -10.68
N GLU A 614 13.43 -3.92 -11.98
CA GLU A 614 13.21 -2.69 -12.77
C GLU A 614 11.75 -2.61 -13.22
N ALA A 615 11.16 -1.42 -13.16
CA ALA A 615 9.83 -1.13 -13.69
C ALA A 615 9.72 -1.47 -15.20
N SER A 616 10.83 -1.40 -15.94
CA SER A 616 10.91 -1.75 -17.37
C SER A 616 10.54 -3.20 -17.67
N THR A 617 10.72 -4.11 -16.70
CA THR A 617 10.34 -5.52 -16.83
C THR A 617 8.83 -5.71 -16.98
N GLU A 618 8.03 -4.88 -16.29
CA GLU A 618 6.57 -4.94 -16.28
C GLU A 618 5.92 -4.09 -17.38
N THR A 619 6.58 -2.99 -17.77
CA THR A 619 6.02 -1.94 -18.62
C THR A 619 6.50 -2.01 -20.07
N ALA A 620 7.80 -2.24 -20.28
CA ALA A 620 8.44 -2.31 -21.59
C ALA A 620 8.68 -3.76 -22.08
N ASN A 621 8.52 -4.76 -21.19
CA ASN A 621 8.82 -6.17 -21.45
C ASN A 621 10.28 -6.37 -21.94
N ALA A 622 11.19 -5.54 -21.42
CA ALA A 622 12.62 -5.54 -21.70
C ALA A 622 13.38 -5.17 -20.43
N ILE A 623 14.47 -5.87 -20.12
CA ILE A 623 15.39 -5.53 -19.03
C ILE A 623 16.48 -4.64 -19.62
N TYR A 624 16.64 -3.42 -19.10
CA TYR A 624 17.78 -2.56 -19.43
C TYR A 624 18.93 -2.80 -18.44
N PRO A 625 20.20 -2.60 -18.84
CA PRO A 625 21.32 -2.62 -17.92
C PRO A 625 21.20 -1.46 -16.92
N ASN A 626 20.86 -1.78 -15.68
CA ASN A 626 20.79 -0.80 -14.60
C ASN A 626 22.19 -0.34 -14.14
N LEU A 627 22.28 0.68 -13.29
CA LEU A 627 23.54 1.41 -13.10
C LEU A 627 24.75 0.51 -12.74
N PRO A 628 24.68 -0.43 -11.76
CA PRO A 628 25.79 -1.34 -11.48
C PRO A 628 26.18 -2.23 -12.68
N ILE A 629 25.20 -2.68 -13.47
CA ILE A 629 25.46 -3.51 -14.66
C ILE A 629 26.09 -2.66 -15.77
N ALA A 630 25.52 -1.48 -16.06
CA ALA A 630 26.01 -0.57 -17.08
C ALA A 630 27.44 -0.08 -16.79
N MET A 631 27.78 0.20 -15.53
CA MET A 631 29.16 0.47 -15.10
C MET A 631 30.11 -0.71 -15.41
N GLN A 632 29.67 -1.94 -15.17
CA GLN A 632 30.48 -3.13 -15.43
C GLN A 632 30.64 -3.39 -16.93
N GLU A 633 29.58 -3.24 -17.72
CA GLU A 633 29.60 -3.40 -19.18
C GLU A 633 30.45 -2.32 -19.87
N ALA A 634 30.45 -1.09 -19.36
CA ALA A 634 31.34 -0.01 -19.78
C ALA A 634 32.81 -0.22 -19.34
N GLY A 635 33.12 -1.26 -18.56
CA GLY A 635 34.47 -1.54 -18.05
C GLY A 635 34.94 -0.54 -16.99
N ILE A 636 34.01 0.15 -16.32
CA ILE A 636 34.28 1.12 -15.26
C ILE A 636 34.50 0.41 -13.91
N ILE A 637 33.81 -0.72 -13.69
CA ILE A 637 33.96 -1.59 -12.50
C ILE A 637 34.19 -3.06 -12.87
N ASN A 638 34.99 -3.76 -12.07
CA ASN A 638 35.37 -5.17 -12.32
C ASN A 638 34.20 -6.17 -12.14
N SER A 639 33.24 -5.89 -11.25
CA SER A 639 32.10 -6.76 -10.93
C SER A 639 30.86 -5.92 -10.62
N VAL A 640 29.67 -6.50 -10.81
CA VAL A 640 28.38 -5.86 -10.47
C VAL A 640 28.17 -5.97 -8.96
N ALA A 641 28.85 -5.10 -8.22
CA ALA A 641 28.82 -5.03 -6.77
C ALA A 641 29.16 -3.62 -6.30
N TYR A 642 28.71 -3.24 -5.11
CA TYR A 642 29.09 -1.98 -4.46
C TYR A 642 29.09 -2.11 -2.94
N SER A 643 29.78 -1.21 -2.26
CA SER A 643 29.73 -1.07 -0.81
C SER A 643 29.11 0.26 -0.40
N LEU A 644 28.45 0.26 0.75
CA LEU A 644 27.72 1.40 1.32
C LEU A 644 28.23 1.66 2.74
N TRP A 645 28.63 2.90 3.00
CA TRP A 645 29.01 3.41 4.30
C TRP A 645 28.29 4.73 4.54
N LEU A 646 27.23 4.72 5.33
CA LEU A 646 26.39 5.91 5.53
C LEU A 646 26.96 6.89 6.59
N ASN A 647 27.88 6.40 7.43
CA ASN A 647 28.43 7.08 8.62
C ASN A 647 27.34 7.54 9.62
N ASP A 648 27.70 8.21 10.72
CA ASP A 648 26.74 8.55 11.79
C ASP A 648 25.64 9.57 11.40
N LEU A 649 24.61 9.66 12.23
CA LEU A 649 23.44 10.53 12.02
C LEU A 649 23.80 12.02 11.90
N ASP A 650 24.89 12.48 12.51
CA ASP A 650 25.36 13.87 12.44
C ASP A 650 26.47 14.10 11.40
N ALA A 651 27.14 13.05 10.96
CA ALA A 651 28.27 13.09 10.03
C ALA A 651 27.96 13.92 8.80
N SER A 652 28.85 14.85 8.48
CA SER A 652 28.73 15.59 7.22
C SER A 652 28.89 14.67 6.02
N THR A 653 29.57 13.52 6.13
CA THR A 653 29.82 12.63 4.97
C THR A 653 29.75 11.12 5.22
N GLY A 654 29.34 10.39 4.18
CA GLY A 654 29.46 8.94 3.99
C GLY A 654 29.96 8.62 2.56
N ASN A 655 29.89 7.38 2.07
CA ASN A 655 30.12 7.05 0.66
C ASN A 655 29.43 5.77 0.16
N ILE A 656 29.15 5.72 -1.14
CA ILE A 656 28.95 4.48 -1.91
C ILE A 656 30.19 4.22 -2.78
N LEU A 657 30.62 2.97 -2.92
CA LEU A 657 31.80 2.58 -3.68
C LEU A 657 31.47 1.38 -4.57
N PHE A 658 31.31 1.64 -5.87
CA PHE A 658 31.05 0.61 -6.88
C PHE A 658 32.34 -0.14 -7.25
N GLY A 659 32.24 -1.45 -7.43
CA GLY A 659 33.32 -2.34 -7.86
C GLY A 659 34.33 -2.72 -6.78
N GLY A 660 34.13 -2.31 -5.51
CA GLY A 660 35.13 -2.47 -4.45
C GLY A 660 34.60 -2.33 -3.04
N ILE A 661 35.50 -2.50 -2.08
CA ILE A 661 35.31 -2.23 -0.65
C ILE A 661 36.37 -1.26 -0.14
N ASP A 662 36.16 -0.64 1.01
CA ASP A 662 37.16 0.14 1.74
C ASP A 662 37.35 -0.48 3.13
N THR A 663 38.54 -1.02 3.40
CA THR A 663 38.79 -1.76 4.66
C THR A 663 38.99 -0.86 5.88
N GLU A 664 39.04 0.47 5.70
CA GLU A 664 39.13 1.41 6.82
C GLU A 664 37.74 1.95 7.24
N LYS A 665 36.63 1.49 6.63
CA LYS A 665 35.25 1.94 6.94
C LYS A 665 34.46 1.00 7.86
N TYR A 666 35.08 -0.08 8.31
CA TYR A 666 34.45 -1.08 9.18
C TYR A 666 35.42 -1.63 10.21
N VAL A 667 34.89 -2.13 11.31
CA VAL A 667 35.68 -2.78 12.37
C VAL A 667 35.42 -4.28 12.41
N GLY A 668 36.45 -5.06 12.74
CA GLY A 668 36.36 -6.52 12.81
C GLY A 668 36.36 -7.20 11.43
N ASN A 669 35.63 -8.31 11.33
CA ASN A 669 35.63 -9.16 10.13
C ASN A 669 34.41 -8.88 9.24
N LEU A 670 34.66 -8.55 7.97
CA LEU A 670 33.62 -8.51 6.94
C LEU A 670 33.10 -9.93 6.68
N THR A 671 31.82 -10.16 6.96
CA THR A 671 31.20 -11.50 6.91
C THR A 671 30.22 -11.61 5.75
N ARG A 672 30.36 -12.63 4.90
CA ARG A 672 29.47 -12.88 3.74
C ARG A 672 28.25 -13.69 4.17
N LEU A 673 27.07 -13.18 3.83
CA LEU A 673 25.75 -13.71 4.11
C LEU A 673 25.06 -14.04 2.77
N PRO A 674 24.32 -15.16 2.64
CA PRO A 674 23.51 -15.42 1.46
C PRO A 674 22.29 -14.49 1.43
N VAL A 675 21.98 -13.95 0.25
CA VAL A 675 20.68 -13.32 0.00
C VAL A 675 19.61 -14.42 -0.09
N LEU A 676 18.43 -14.18 0.48
CA LEU A 676 17.31 -15.12 0.43
C LEU A 676 16.49 -14.90 -0.84
N SER A 677 16.39 -15.92 -1.71
CA SER A 677 15.54 -15.85 -2.90
C SER A 677 14.05 -16.00 -2.54
N GLN A 678 13.19 -15.17 -3.12
CA GLN A 678 11.74 -15.38 -3.12
C GLN A 678 11.32 -16.03 -4.44
N ASN A 679 10.55 -17.13 -4.40
CA ASN A 679 10.12 -17.87 -5.61
C ASN A 679 11.25 -18.25 -6.59
N ARG A 680 12.48 -18.47 -6.07
CA ARG A 680 13.73 -18.69 -6.84
C ARG A 680 14.24 -17.50 -7.66
N GLN A 681 13.79 -16.30 -7.34
CA GLN A 681 14.31 -15.04 -7.87
C GLN A 681 14.91 -14.20 -6.72
N PHE A 682 15.88 -13.37 -7.07
CA PHE A 682 16.45 -12.35 -6.19
C PHE A 682 15.99 -11.01 -6.74
N THR A 683 15.11 -10.30 -6.03
CA THR A 683 14.61 -8.96 -6.41
C THR A 683 15.06 -7.89 -5.42
N HIS A 684 15.26 -8.27 -4.16
CA HIS A 684 15.67 -7.41 -3.06
C HIS A 684 16.80 -8.09 -2.27
N PHE A 685 17.61 -7.31 -1.55
CA PHE A 685 18.67 -7.83 -0.67
C PHE A 685 18.13 -8.34 0.67
N VAL A 686 17.29 -9.37 0.62
CA VAL A 686 16.74 -10.03 1.82
C VAL A 686 17.84 -10.83 2.51
N VAL A 687 18.13 -10.53 3.77
CA VAL A 687 19.04 -11.31 4.63
C VAL A 687 18.29 -11.90 5.83
N SER A 688 18.83 -12.97 6.41
CA SER A 688 18.24 -13.63 7.58
C SER A 688 18.70 -12.96 8.88
N MET A 689 17.81 -12.22 9.55
CA MET A 689 18.01 -11.71 10.91
C MET A 689 17.64 -12.81 11.92
N PHE A 690 18.62 -13.23 12.72
CA PHE A 690 18.51 -14.35 13.64
C PHE A 690 18.04 -13.94 15.05
N SER A 691 18.52 -12.83 15.59
CA SER A 691 18.02 -12.27 16.86
C SER A 691 18.12 -10.74 16.90
N LEU A 692 17.29 -10.14 17.74
CA LEU A 692 17.35 -8.74 18.15
C LEU A 692 17.48 -8.71 19.68
N GLU A 693 18.46 -8.00 20.22
CA GLU A 693 18.75 -7.99 21.65
C GLU A 693 18.86 -6.56 22.17
N ALA A 694 18.04 -6.18 23.14
CA ALA A 694 18.16 -4.92 23.85
C ALA A 694 19.28 -5.02 24.89
N SER A 695 20.11 -3.99 25.04
CA SER A 695 21.18 -3.96 26.05
C SER A 695 21.32 -2.57 26.67
N SER A 696 21.43 -2.54 28.00
CA SER A 696 21.58 -1.32 28.79
C SER A 696 22.45 -1.57 30.03
N PRO A 697 22.81 -0.54 30.82
CA PRO A 697 23.57 -0.72 32.06
C PRO A 697 22.92 -1.62 33.13
N SER A 698 21.62 -1.94 33.02
CA SER A 698 20.91 -2.82 33.97
C SER A 698 20.79 -4.29 33.52
N GLY A 699 21.11 -4.61 32.25
CA GLY A 699 21.00 -5.96 31.71
C GLY A 699 20.84 -6.00 30.20
N SER A 700 20.64 -7.21 29.68
CA SER A 700 20.38 -7.47 28.26
C SER A 700 19.22 -8.45 28.10
N ASP A 701 18.31 -8.15 27.18
CA ASP A 701 17.08 -8.92 26.95
C ASP A 701 16.99 -9.32 25.47
N ILE A 702 16.61 -10.57 25.19
CA ILE A 702 16.43 -11.08 23.83
C ILE A 702 14.99 -10.83 23.41
N LEU A 703 14.79 -10.06 22.33
CA LEU A 703 13.49 -9.75 21.77
C LEU A 703 13.13 -10.77 20.70
N THR A 704 11.93 -11.31 20.76
CA THR A 704 11.54 -12.46 19.92
C THR A 704 10.23 -12.23 19.19
N SER A 705 10.14 -12.73 17.97
CA SER A 705 8.88 -12.88 17.23
C SER A 705 8.68 -14.35 16.84
N LYS A 706 7.45 -14.76 16.60
CA LYS A 706 7.13 -16.09 16.03
C LYS A 706 7.73 -16.30 14.64
N GLU A 707 8.13 -15.22 13.98
CA GLU A 707 8.69 -15.21 12.62
C GLU A 707 10.22 -15.33 12.57
N LEU A 708 10.92 -15.42 13.72
CA LEU A 708 12.37 -15.59 13.73
C LEU A 708 12.80 -16.98 13.22
N PRO A 709 13.85 -17.10 12.38
CA PRO A 709 14.69 -16.02 11.86
C PRO A 709 13.98 -15.23 10.75
N LEU A 710 14.02 -13.91 10.87
CA LEU A 710 13.25 -12.97 10.06
C LEU A 710 13.95 -12.69 8.72
N GLY A 711 13.22 -12.68 7.62
CA GLY A 711 13.73 -12.13 6.35
C GLY A 711 13.59 -10.60 6.35
N VAL A 712 14.70 -9.87 6.30
CA VAL A 712 14.73 -8.40 6.30
C VAL A 712 15.47 -7.86 5.08
N VAL A 713 14.97 -6.79 4.46
CA VAL A 713 15.64 -6.09 3.35
C VAL A 713 16.52 -4.98 3.90
N LEU A 714 17.70 -4.81 3.31
CA LEU A 714 18.62 -3.70 3.59
C LEU A 714 18.35 -2.57 2.58
N ASP A 715 17.76 -1.47 3.04
CA ASP A 715 17.18 -0.44 2.17
C ASP A 715 17.57 0.99 2.56
N SER A 716 18.29 1.72 1.70
CA SER A 716 18.57 3.16 1.87
C SER A 716 17.53 4.10 1.25
N GLY A 717 16.51 3.55 0.56
CA GLY A 717 15.32 4.31 0.16
C GLY A 717 14.46 4.69 1.37
N THR A 718 14.54 3.90 2.45
CA THR A 718 13.78 4.07 3.69
C THR A 718 14.66 4.47 4.87
N THR A 719 14.27 5.52 5.61
CA THR A 719 15.06 5.99 6.75
C THR A 719 14.83 5.25 8.05
N LEU A 720 13.62 4.76 8.30
CA LEU A 720 13.25 4.05 9.53
C LEU A 720 13.41 2.53 9.37
N THR A 721 13.59 1.84 10.49
CA THR A 721 13.58 0.37 10.56
C THR A 721 12.15 -0.09 10.85
N TYR A 722 11.60 -0.98 10.03
CA TYR A 722 10.23 -1.50 10.16
C TYR A 722 10.24 -2.99 10.48
N LEU A 723 9.72 -3.35 11.65
CA LEU A 723 9.69 -4.71 12.19
C LEU A 723 8.26 -5.23 12.38
N PRO A 724 8.06 -6.56 12.53
CA PRO A 724 6.78 -7.15 12.90
C PRO A 724 6.17 -6.49 14.15
N PRO A 725 4.83 -6.39 14.27
CA PRO A 725 4.20 -5.64 15.36
C PRO A 725 4.52 -6.19 16.75
N ASP A 726 4.69 -7.52 16.89
CA ASP A 726 5.04 -8.15 18.16
C ASP A 726 6.47 -7.82 18.60
N MET A 727 7.41 -7.72 17.66
CA MET A 727 8.79 -7.34 17.90
C MET A 727 8.93 -5.83 18.14
N ALA A 728 8.32 -4.98 17.29
CA ALA A 728 8.35 -3.53 17.45
C ALA A 728 7.76 -3.09 18.81
N THR A 729 6.64 -3.70 19.23
CA THR A 729 6.05 -3.44 20.55
C THR A 729 6.99 -3.80 21.71
N GLN A 730 7.79 -4.87 21.58
CA GLN A 730 8.81 -5.22 22.57
C GLN A 730 9.93 -4.17 22.60
N VAL A 731 10.46 -3.76 21.44
CA VAL A 731 11.48 -2.70 21.34
C VAL A 731 11.00 -1.41 22.02
N TRP A 732 9.79 -0.94 21.69
CA TRP A 732 9.19 0.25 22.29
C TRP A 732 9.05 0.13 23.80
N LYS A 733 8.66 -1.05 24.30
CA LYS A 733 8.53 -1.32 25.73
C LYS A 733 9.87 -1.35 26.46
N GLU A 734 10.96 -1.74 25.82
CA GLU A 734 12.30 -1.65 26.40
C GLU A 734 12.72 -0.18 26.60
N VAL A 735 12.60 0.66 25.56
CA VAL A 735 13.01 2.07 25.65
C VAL A 735 12.01 2.99 26.36
N GLY A 736 10.77 2.54 26.55
CA GLY A 736 9.69 3.39 27.07
C GLY A 736 9.11 4.35 26.03
N ALA A 737 9.22 4.02 24.73
CA ALA A 737 8.58 4.77 23.66
C ALA A 737 7.07 4.53 23.65
N THR A 738 6.31 5.54 23.21
CA THR A 738 4.86 5.48 23.08
C THR A 738 4.45 5.76 21.65
N TYR A 739 3.61 4.92 21.05
CA TYR A 739 3.06 5.20 19.73
C TYR A 739 1.98 6.29 19.82
N ASP A 740 2.18 7.41 19.10
CA ASP A 740 1.20 8.50 18.98
C ASP A 740 0.37 8.29 17.72
N ASP A 741 -0.89 7.88 17.88
CA ASP A 741 -1.80 7.54 16.78
C ASP A 741 -2.61 8.74 16.25
N VAL A 742 -2.42 9.95 16.79
CA VAL A 742 -3.23 11.14 16.45
C VAL A 742 -2.45 12.18 15.66
N THR A 743 -1.25 12.55 16.12
CA THR A 743 -0.51 13.74 15.69
C THR A 743 0.69 13.37 14.80
N PHE A 744 1.50 12.42 15.25
CA PHE A 744 2.77 12.05 14.62
C PHE A 744 2.71 10.72 13.86
N LYS A 745 1.75 9.83 14.18
CA LYS A 745 1.60 8.50 13.57
C LYS A 745 2.83 7.59 13.72
N ALA A 746 3.62 7.82 14.77
CA ALA A 746 4.93 7.23 14.99
C ALA A 746 5.15 6.86 16.46
N ALA A 747 6.09 5.95 16.72
CA ALA A 747 6.65 5.75 18.05
C ALA A 747 7.49 6.98 18.44
N ILE A 748 7.10 7.65 19.51
CA ILE A 748 7.77 8.85 20.01
C ILE A 748 8.36 8.64 21.40
N LEU A 749 9.44 9.36 21.68
CA LEU A 749 10.12 9.38 22.98
C LEU A 749 10.83 10.74 23.21
N PRO A 750 11.34 11.04 24.41
CA PRO A 750 12.03 12.30 24.66
C PRO A 750 13.40 12.39 23.96
N CYS A 751 13.66 13.48 23.22
CA CYS A 751 14.92 13.67 22.48
C CYS A 751 16.20 13.51 23.33
N SER A 752 16.12 13.71 24.64
CA SER A 752 17.24 13.48 25.57
C SER A 752 17.75 12.03 25.57
N TYR A 753 16.93 11.06 25.16
CA TYR A 753 17.26 9.63 25.11
C TYR A 753 18.30 9.28 24.04
N ALA A 754 18.57 10.17 23.08
CA ALA A 754 19.71 10.04 22.17
C ALA A 754 21.05 9.85 22.93
N ASN A 755 21.16 10.45 24.12
CA ASN A 755 22.35 10.36 24.97
C ASN A 755 22.40 9.10 25.85
N HIS A 756 21.47 8.15 25.66
CA HIS A 756 21.36 6.98 26.52
C HIS A 756 22.39 5.89 26.13
N ALA A 757 23.14 5.38 27.10
CA ALA A 757 24.19 4.38 26.90
C ALA A 757 23.69 2.95 26.57
N GLY A 758 22.44 2.82 26.10
CA GLY A 758 21.84 1.57 25.68
C GLY A 758 21.87 1.42 24.16
N TYR A 759 21.69 0.20 23.68
CA TYR A 759 21.75 -0.12 22.25
C TYR A 759 20.96 -1.39 21.94
N PHE A 760 20.66 -1.60 20.66
CA PHE A 760 20.07 -2.82 20.13
C PHE A 760 21.10 -3.58 19.30
N SER A 761 21.27 -4.87 19.58
CA SER A 761 22.12 -5.77 18.78
C SER A 761 21.27 -6.55 17.78
N PHE A 762 21.55 -6.38 16.50
CA PHE A 762 20.99 -7.16 15.41
C PHE A 762 22.01 -8.25 15.03
N LEU A 763 21.60 -9.52 15.06
CA LEU A 763 22.46 -10.66 14.74
C LEU A 763 21.93 -11.39 13.51
N PHE A 764 22.79 -11.68 12.53
CA PHE A 764 22.37 -12.23 11.23
C PHE A 764 22.90 -13.65 10.99
N SER A 765 22.14 -14.46 10.26
CA SER A 765 22.54 -15.81 9.79
C SER A 765 23.08 -16.77 10.87
N GLY A 766 22.54 -16.69 12.08
CA GLY A 766 22.85 -17.58 13.20
C GLY A 766 23.82 -16.99 14.24
N PRO A 767 24.10 -17.73 15.33
CA PRO A 767 24.91 -17.23 16.46
C PRO A 767 26.35 -16.83 16.13
N ALA A 768 26.87 -17.25 14.98
CA ALA A 768 28.24 -17.02 14.52
C ALA A 768 28.33 -16.04 13.33
N GLY A 769 27.22 -15.42 12.92
CA GLY A 769 27.23 -14.35 11.92
C GLY A 769 27.49 -12.97 12.54
N PRO A 770 27.43 -11.90 11.73
CA PRO A 770 27.77 -10.55 12.15
C PRO A 770 26.72 -10.03 13.14
N ARG A 771 27.21 -9.35 14.18
CA ARG A 771 26.42 -8.57 15.13
C ARG A 771 26.62 -7.09 14.85
N ILE A 772 25.54 -6.36 14.62
CA ILE A 772 25.52 -4.91 14.46
C ILE A 772 24.86 -4.29 15.68
N ASN A 773 25.57 -3.43 16.39
CA ASN A 773 25.04 -2.70 17.54
C ASN A 773 24.59 -1.31 17.08
N VAL A 774 23.31 -0.99 17.25
CA VAL A 774 22.72 0.31 16.91
C VAL A 774 22.44 1.05 18.21
N THR A 775 23.11 2.19 18.40
CA THR A 775 23.03 3.02 19.62
C THR A 775 21.84 3.98 19.58
N MET A 776 21.46 4.54 20.73
CA MET A 776 20.24 5.37 20.83
C MET A 776 20.33 6.72 20.09
N ASP A 777 21.52 7.29 19.91
CA ASP A 777 21.77 8.46 19.06
C ASP A 777 21.42 8.20 17.59
N GLU A 778 21.64 6.98 17.10
CA GLU A 778 21.26 6.55 15.75
C GLU A 778 19.75 6.26 15.60
N LEU A 779 19.04 6.07 16.73
CA LEU A 779 17.62 5.70 16.81
C LEU A 779 16.69 6.83 17.30
N VAL A 780 17.19 8.01 17.64
CA VAL A 780 16.36 9.11 18.17
C VAL A 780 16.42 10.30 17.24
N LEU A 781 15.37 10.46 16.43
CA LEU A 781 15.34 11.37 15.29
C LEU A 781 14.51 12.63 15.58
N PRO A 782 14.98 13.83 15.21
CA PRO A 782 14.22 15.07 15.40
C PRO A 782 13.04 15.16 14.43
N LEU A 783 11.84 15.38 14.94
CA LEU A 783 10.61 15.52 14.14
C LEU A 783 10.55 16.79 13.25
N THR A 784 11.42 17.79 13.48
CA THR A 784 11.40 19.07 12.75
C THR A 784 12.79 19.69 12.65
N THR A 785 13.03 20.55 11.64
CA THR A 785 14.21 21.44 11.56
C THR A 785 14.16 22.62 12.56
N GLY A 786 13.04 22.85 13.24
CA GLY A 786 12.82 23.99 14.14
C GLY A 786 12.92 23.64 15.63
N GLU A 787 12.25 24.43 16.49
CA GLU A 787 12.02 24.04 17.88
C GLU A 787 11.16 22.76 17.91
N PRO A 788 11.65 21.65 18.47
CA PRO A 788 10.91 20.39 18.46
C PRO A 788 9.62 20.51 19.31
N PRO A 789 8.54 19.82 18.91
CA PRO A 789 7.32 19.76 19.70
C PRO A 789 7.59 19.17 21.08
N ARG A 790 6.75 19.47 22.08
CA ARG A 790 6.97 19.07 23.48
C ARG A 790 5.77 18.32 24.02
N PHE A 791 6.00 17.31 24.86
CA PHE A 791 4.94 16.53 25.50
C PHE A 791 4.01 17.45 26.29
N SER A 792 2.71 17.42 25.99
CA SER A 792 1.67 18.22 26.65
C SER A 792 1.39 17.79 28.09
N ASP A 793 1.57 16.50 28.35
CA ASP A 793 1.12 15.75 29.52
C ASP A 793 1.95 14.45 29.68
N GLY A 794 1.51 13.54 30.56
CA GLY A 794 2.27 12.32 30.88
C GLY A 794 3.58 12.55 31.66
N PRO A 795 4.42 11.51 31.83
CA PRO A 795 5.65 11.57 32.62
C PRO A 795 6.75 12.43 31.99
N HIS A 796 6.68 12.68 30.67
CA HIS A 796 7.68 13.44 29.92
C HIS A 796 7.28 14.89 29.64
N ARG A 797 6.18 15.38 30.25
CA ARG A 797 5.62 16.72 30.03
C ARG A 797 6.67 17.83 29.98
N GLY A 798 6.68 18.61 28.90
CA GLY A 798 7.61 19.72 28.65
C GLY A 798 8.95 19.34 28.04
N GLN A 799 9.31 18.05 27.98
CA GLN A 799 10.48 17.57 27.24
C GLN A 799 10.20 17.59 25.73
N ALA A 800 11.26 17.76 24.93
CA ALA A 800 11.18 17.71 23.47
C ALA A 800 10.87 16.29 22.99
N ILE A 801 9.97 16.17 22.01
CA ILE A 801 9.55 14.93 21.37
C ILE A 801 10.44 14.66 20.16
N CYS A 802 10.98 13.45 20.10
CA CYS A 802 11.66 12.90 18.94
C CYS A 802 10.96 11.61 18.50
N GLU A 803 11.08 11.29 17.21
CA GLU A 803 10.66 10.01 16.67
C GLU A 803 11.69 8.93 17.00
N PHE A 804 11.21 7.71 17.21
CA PHE A 804 12.04 6.54 17.44
C PHE A 804 12.26 5.76 16.13
N GLY A 805 13.52 5.43 15.86
CA GLY A 805 14.01 4.90 14.58
C GLY A 805 13.60 3.46 14.24
N ILE A 806 12.86 2.79 15.12
CA ILE A 806 12.28 1.46 14.91
C ILE A 806 10.76 1.57 15.06
N GLN A 807 10.05 1.30 13.97
CA GLN A 807 8.59 1.35 13.87
C GLN A 807 7.99 -0.05 13.61
N SER A 808 6.67 -0.13 13.75
CA SER A 808 5.88 -1.32 13.42
C SER A 808 5.39 -1.24 11.98
N SER A 809 5.44 -2.35 11.23
CA SER A 809 4.70 -2.53 9.97
C SER A 809 3.74 -3.72 10.10
N SER A 810 2.62 -3.68 9.39
CA SER A 810 1.74 -4.84 9.16
C SER A 810 2.19 -5.70 7.97
N ASP A 811 3.00 -5.11 7.07
CA ASP A 811 3.22 -5.60 5.72
C ASP A 811 4.68 -5.99 5.49
N THR A 812 4.86 -7.12 4.81
CA THR A 812 6.16 -7.66 4.40
C THR A 812 6.56 -7.15 3.02
N PRO A 813 7.86 -6.96 2.72
CA PRO A 813 9.02 -7.34 3.53
C PRO A 813 9.35 -6.37 4.67
N TRP A 814 9.93 -6.90 5.73
CA TRP A 814 10.46 -6.11 6.85
C TRP A 814 11.74 -5.38 6.41
N LEU A 815 11.93 -4.13 6.86
CA LEU A 815 12.95 -3.23 6.33
C LEU A 815 13.93 -2.80 7.42
N LEU A 816 15.24 -2.87 7.13
CA LEU A 816 16.29 -2.22 7.93
C LEU A 816 16.76 -0.99 7.17
N GLY A 817 16.19 0.16 7.52
CA GLY A 817 16.46 1.45 6.90
C GLY A 817 17.75 2.11 7.38
N ASP A 818 17.92 3.40 7.06
CA ASP A 818 19.08 4.21 7.45
C ASP A 818 19.40 4.13 8.96
N THR A 819 18.39 4.05 9.83
CA THR A 819 18.58 3.90 11.29
C THR A 819 19.37 2.67 11.70
N PHE A 820 19.35 1.61 10.88
CA PHE A 820 20.23 0.46 11.00
C PHE A 820 21.50 0.63 10.16
N LEU A 821 21.36 1.03 8.88
CA LEU A 821 22.45 1.05 7.91
C LEU A 821 23.59 2.01 8.26
N ARG A 822 23.35 3.06 9.05
CA ARG A 822 24.43 3.93 9.58
C ARG A 822 25.40 3.18 10.50
N SER A 823 24.92 2.19 11.25
CA SER A 823 25.73 1.34 12.15
C SER A 823 26.42 0.18 11.44
N ALA A 824 26.14 -0.07 10.16
CA ALA A 824 26.69 -1.17 9.38
C ALA A 824 27.52 -0.67 8.19
N TYR A 825 28.59 -1.40 7.89
CA TYR A 825 29.22 -1.37 6.58
C TYR A 825 28.70 -2.54 5.77
N VAL A 826 28.06 -2.26 4.63
CA VAL A 826 27.34 -3.25 3.83
C VAL A 826 27.92 -3.32 2.43
N VAL A 827 28.13 -4.52 1.91
CA VAL A 827 28.60 -4.79 0.55
C VAL A 827 27.56 -5.64 -0.16
N TYR A 828 27.05 -5.15 -1.28
CA TYR A 828 26.02 -5.76 -2.09
C TYR A 828 26.67 -6.42 -3.32
N ASP A 829 26.64 -7.75 -3.42
CA ASP A 829 27.19 -8.52 -4.54
C ASP A 829 26.06 -9.17 -5.35
N LEU A 830 25.65 -8.50 -6.43
CA LEU A 830 24.52 -8.87 -7.27
C LEU A 830 24.82 -10.09 -8.16
N ILE A 831 26.10 -10.43 -8.38
CA ILE A 831 26.49 -11.60 -9.18
C ILE A 831 26.45 -12.87 -8.33
N ASN A 832 27.00 -12.80 -7.12
CA ASN A 832 27.06 -13.95 -6.23
C ASN A 832 25.79 -14.13 -5.38
N ASN A 833 24.90 -13.13 -5.32
CA ASN A 833 23.72 -13.08 -4.46
C ASN A 833 24.14 -13.17 -2.97
N GLU A 834 25.16 -12.40 -2.61
CA GLU A 834 25.71 -12.32 -1.27
C GLU A 834 25.71 -10.88 -0.75
N VAL A 835 25.60 -10.73 0.57
CA VAL A 835 25.83 -9.47 1.28
C VAL A 835 27.04 -9.63 2.19
N GLY A 836 28.04 -8.76 2.05
CA GLY A 836 29.09 -8.58 3.04
C GLY A 836 28.63 -7.63 4.13
N MET A 837 28.77 -7.98 5.40
CA MET A 837 28.35 -7.11 6.51
C MET A 837 29.39 -7.11 7.65
N ALA A 838 29.66 -5.92 8.18
CA ALA A 838 30.46 -5.67 9.38
C ALA A 838 29.92 -4.44 10.14
N PRO A 839 30.23 -4.27 11.44
CA PRO A 839 30.00 -3.00 12.13
C PRO A 839 30.79 -1.87 11.47
N THR A 840 30.17 -0.70 11.35
CA THR A 840 30.80 0.51 10.80
C THR A 840 32.00 0.98 11.64
N ASP A 841 32.96 1.65 11.00
CA ASP A 841 33.93 2.51 11.70
C ASP A 841 33.46 3.97 11.56
N PHE A 842 32.74 4.45 12.58
CA PHE A 842 32.18 5.81 12.60
C PHE A 842 33.28 6.87 12.50
N ASN A 843 33.08 7.86 11.64
CA ASN A 843 34.01 8.96 11.39
C ASN A 843 35.42 8.55 10.95
N SER A 844 35.59 7.38 10.34
CA SER A 844 36.87 6.99 9.75
C SER A 844 37.33 7.97 8.67
N THR A 845 38.42 8.67 8.95
CA THR A 845 39.10 9.61 8.05
C THR A 845 40.13 8.93 7.14
N LYS A 846 40.32 7.62 7.29
CA LYS A 846 41.24 6.82 6.47
C LYS A 846 40.48 6.15 5.32
N SER A 847 41.25 5.59 4.38
CA SER A 847 40.72 4.81 3.27
C SER A 847 41.76 3.82 2.76
N ASN A 848 41.33 2.58 2.52
CA ASN A 848 42.10 1.53 1.87
C ASN A 848 41.17 0.75 0.92
N VAL A 849 40.99 1.29 -0.29
CA VAL A 849 40.09 0.71 -1.29
C VAL A 849 40.68 -0.52 -1.96
N ILE A 850 39.92 -1.62 -1.94
CA ILE A 850 40.23 -2.89 -2.60
C ILE A 850 39.13 -3.19 -3.63
N ALA A 851 39.50 -3.19 -4.91
CA ALA A 851 38.61 -3.58 -6.00
C ALA A 851 38.32 -5.09 -5.98
N PHE A 852 37.14 -5.50 -6.47
CA PHE A 852 36.88 -6.90 -6.83
C PHE A 852 37.86 -7.34 -7.92
N ALA A 853 38.36 -8.57 -7.84
CA ALA A 853 39.42 -9.05 -8.75
C ALA A 853 38.94 -9.26 -10.20
N SER A 854 37.67 -9.63 -10.38
CA SER A 854 37.02 -9.88 -11.68
C SER A 854 35.49 -9.99 -11.49
N LYS A 855 34.73 -10.07 -12.59
CA LYS A 855 33.27 -10.28 -12.54
C LYS A 855 32.94 -11.59 -11.81
N GLY A 856 32.13 -11.52 -10.76
CA GLY A 856 31.78 -12.66 -9.91
C GLY A 856 32.90 -13.15 -8.99
N ALA A 857 34.01 -12.41 -8.83
CA ALA A 857 34.94 -12.69 -7.73
C ALA A 857 34.23 -12.52 -6.38
N THR A 858 34.61 -13.31 -5.38
CA THR A 858 34.09 -13.16 -4.01
C THR A 858 34.45 -11.80 -3.42
N ILE A 859 33.57 -11.25 -2.58
CA ILE A 859 33.80 -10.00 -1.83
C ILE A 859 35.21 -9.98 -1.21
N PRO A 860 36.07 -8.99 -1.53
CA PRO A 860 37.44 -8.95 -1.02
C PRO A 860 37.50 -8.96 0.52
N SER A 861 38.54 -9.59 1.08
CA SER A 861 38.77 -9.69 2.53
C SER A 861 37.65 -10.31 3.38
N ALA A 862 36.56 -10.81 2.77
CA ALA A 862 35.36 -11.22 3.48
C ALA A 862 35.24 -12.74 3.68
N THR A 863 35.00 -13.17 4.91
CA THR A 863 34.84 -14.59 5.27
C THR A 863 33.37 -15.01 5.19
N PRO A 864 33.03 -16.20 4.65
CA PRO A 864 31.65 -16.69 4.69
C PRO A 864 31.22 -16.98 6.12
N VAL A 865 29.94 -16.76 6.43
CA VAL A 865 29.36 -17.26 7.68
C VAL A 865 29.50 -18.79 7.73
N ASN A 866 29.98 -19.32 8.87
CA ASN A 866 30.26 -20.74 9.00
C ASN A 866 28.95 -21.54 9.16
N ASN A 867 28.45 -22.11 8.06
CA ASN A 867 27.28 -23.02 8.02
C ASN A 867 27.41 -24.32 8.85
N GLY A 868 28.46 -24.47 9.67
CA GLY A 868 28.69 -25.64 10.52
C GLY A 868 27.62 -25.88 11.58
N THR A 869 26.76 -24.89 11.84
CA THR A 869 25.51 -25.02 12.61
C THR A 869 24.41 -24.15 12.01
N GLN A 870 23.85 -24.56 10.86
CA GLN A 870 22.42 -24.29 10.64
C GLN A 870 21.65 -25.10 11.69
N SER A 871 21.36 -24.49 12.83
CA SER A 871 20.53 -25.11 13.84
C SER A 871 19.06 -24.86 13.47
N ASP A 872 18.34 -25.90 13.05
CA ASP A 872 16.88 -25.88 12.88
C ASP A 872 16.12 -25.49 14.17
N THR A 873 16.81 -25.45 15.31
CA THR A 873 16.30 -24.78 16.52
C THR A 873 16.21 -23.27 16.30
N GLN A 874 14.99 -22.79 16.03
CA GLN A 874 14.63 -21.38 16.23
C GLN A 874 15.09 -20.92 17.62
N PRO A 875 15.61 -19.68 17.74
CA PRO A 875 15.99 -19.11 19.04
C PRO A 875 14.78 -19.17 19.98
N GLN A 876 14.88 -20.03 21.00
CA GLN A 876 13.80 -20.20 21.97
C GLN A 876 13.71 -18.94 22.83
N PRO A 877 12.49 -18.44 23.12
CA PRO A 877 12.34 -17.28 23.98
C PRO A 877 12.83 -17.60 25.39
N THR A 878 13.98 -17.02 25.76
CA THR A 878 14.21 -16.67 27.16
C THR A 878 13.07 -15.74 27.58
N GLN A 879 12.43 -16.08 28.69
CA GLN A 879 11.30 -15.32 29.22
C GLN A 879 11.63 -13.82 29.29
N THR A 880 10.64 -12.98 29.00
CA THR A 880 10.72 -11.51 29.04
C THR A 880 10.91 -10.98 30.46
N GLY A 881 12.07 -11.23 31.06
CA GLY A 881 12.59 -10.36 32.10
C GLY A 881 13.01 -9.07 31.41
N GLN A 882 12.25 -7.98 31.60
CA GLN A 882 12.61 -6.62 31.17
C GLN A 882 13.75 -6.10 32.07
N SER A 883 14.94 -6.69 31.90
CA SER A 883 16.15 -6.43 32.66
C SER A 883 16.86 -5.22 32.10
N ALA A 884 16.91 -5.06 30.78
CA ALA A 884 17.45 -3.93 30.05
C ALA A 884 16.53 -2.69 30.15
N ALA A 885 15.21 -2.86 30.10
CA ALA A 885 14.22 -1.78 30.19
C ALA A 885 14.46 -0.83 31.36
N LYS A 886 14.82 -1.37 32.54
CA LYS A 886 15.10 -0.57 33.73
C LYS A 886 16.23 0.43 33.52
N GLY A 887 17.23 0.08 32.73
CA GLY A 887 18.35 0.96 32.40
C GLY A 887 17.92 2.03 31.43
N PHE A 888 17.28 1.66 30.32
CA PHE A 888 16.71 2.60 29.34
C PHE A 888 15.74 3.62 29.96
N GLN A 889 14.95 3.19 30.95
CA GLN A 889 13.90 4.00 31.59
C GLN A 889 14.33 4.58 32.96
N ALA A 890 15.55 4.32 33.42
CA ALA A 890 16.14 5.00 34.57
C ALA A 890 16.51 6.43 34.16
N GLY A 891 15.49 7.28 34.09
CA GLY A 891 15.64 8.66 33.67
C GLY A 891 16.66 9.42 34.51
N ASN A 892 17.17 10.51 33.93
CA ASN A 892 17.91 11.58 34.61
C ASN A 892 16.95 12.35 35.55
N VAL A 893 16.32 11.65 36.49
CA VAL A 893 15.48 12.20 37.55
C VAL A 893 16.44 12.82 38.56
N GLY A 894 16.53 14.15 38.53
CA GLY A 894 17.26 14.91 39.53
C GLY A 894 16.73 14.61 40.93
N SER A 895 17.46 13.77 41.67
CA SER A 895 17.37 13.55 43.11
C SER A 895 15.97 13.70 43.73
N GLN A 896 15.12 12.69 43.58
CA GLN A 896 14.03 12.45 44.53
C GLN A 896 14.18 11.04 45.13
N LEU A 897 14.30 11.03 46.47
CA LEU A 897 14.45 9.82 47.28
C LEU A 897 13.18 8.97 47.19
N GLU A 898 13.33 7.67 46.97
CA GLU A 898 12.23 6.73 47.20
C GLU A 898 11.85 6.69 48.70
N PRO A 899 10.59 6.38 49.05
CA PRO A 899 10.16 6.28 50.44
C PRO A 899 10.86 5.10 51.13
N MET A 900 11.60 5.38 52.19
CA MET A 900 12.27 4.35 53.00
C MET A 900 11.26 3.34 53.56
N SER A 901 11.69 2.07 53.66
CA SER A 901 10.96 1.04 54.38
C SER A 901 10.82 1.39 55.87
N VAL A 902 9.81 0.78 56.52
CA VAL A 902 9.39 1.11 57.89
C VAL A 902 10.52 0.93 58.93
N ASP A 903 11.48 0.03 58.69
CA ASP A 903 12.65 -0.18 59.56
C ASP A 903 13.66 0.99 59.50
N GLY A 904 13.68 1.76 58.41
CA GLY A 904 14.54 2.94 58.27
C GLY A 904 14.06 4.15 59.08
N LEU A 905 12.75 4.27 59.31
CA LEU A 905 12.15 5.43 60.00
C LEU A 905 12.56 5.52 61.49
N MET A 906 12.86 4.39 62.12
CA MET A 906 13.34 4.31 63.51
C MET A 906 14.80 4.76 63.69
N LEU A 907 15.65 4.58 62.67
CA LEU A 907 17.08 4.92 62.75
C LEU A 907 17.34 6.41 62.48
N VAL A 908 16.60 7.02 61.54
CA VAL A 908 16.75 8.45 61.22
C VAL A 908 16.20 9.34 62.35
N SER A 909 15.15 8.91 63.04
CA SER A 909 14.55 9.67 64.16
C SER A 909 15.46 9.76 65.39
N MET A 910 16.31 8.77 65.67
CA MET A 910 17.36 8.89 66.70
C MET A 910 18.55 9.77 66.26
N ALA A 911 18.95 9.71 64.99
CA ALA A 911 20.05 10.53 64.48
C ALA A 911 19.72 12.04 64.49
N VAL A 912 18.48 12.41 64.12
CA VAL A 912 18.01 13.79 64.16
C VAL A 912 17.93 14.35 65.58
N ALA A 913 17.56 13.52 66.57
CA ALA A 913 17.53 13.94 67.98
C ALA A 913 18.92 14.22 68.57
N ILE A 914 19.96 13.53 68.10
CA ILE A 914 21.35 13.74 68.53
C ILE A 914 21.92 15.02 67.88
N LEU A 915 21.71 15.20 66.57
CA LEU A 915 22.12 16.43 65.86
C LEU A 915 21.42 17.71 66.36
N LEU A 916 20.20 17.61 66.90
CA LEU A 916 19.50 18.75 67.52
C LEU A 916 20.03 19.14 68.90
N MET A 917 20.80 18.28 69.59
CA MET A 917 21.51 18.68 70.81
C MET A 917 22.83 19.41 70.50
N ASP A 918 23.55 19.01 69.46
CA ASP A 918 24.82 19.67 69.08
C ASP A 918 24.60 21.08 68.48
N VAL A 919 23.49 21.31 67.76
CA VAL A 919 23.18 22.65 67.19
C VAL A 919 22.75 23.66 68.26
N LEU A 920 22.19 23.21 69.39
CA LEU A 920 21.89 24.09 70.53
C LEU A 920 23.13 24.47 71.36
N ALA A 921 24.29 23.85 71.10
CA ALA A 921 25.56 24.15 71.76
C ALA A 921 26.47 25.12 70.97
N TYR A 922 26.00 25.69 69.85
CA TYR A 922 26.75 26.65 69.02
C TYR A 922 26.19 28.09 69.07
N PHE A 923 25.28 28.37 70.01
CA PHE A 923 24.70 29.70 70.26
C PHE A 923 24.75 30.10 71.75
N ASP A 924 25.84 29.74 72.43
CA ASP A 924 26.33 30.32 73.71
C ASP A 924 27.86 30.47 73.63
#